data_AF-A0AAV5NY23-F1
#
_entry.id   AF-A0AAV5NY23-F1
#
_cell.length_a   1.000
_cell.length_b   1.000
_cell.length_c   1.000
_cell.angle_alpha   90.00
_cell.angle_beta   90.00
_cell.angle_gamma   90.00
#
_symmetry.space_group_name_H-M   'P 1'
#
loop_
_entity.id
_entity.type
_entity.pdbx_description
1 polymer ?
#
loop_
_entity_poly.entity_id
_entity_poly.type
_entity_poly.pdbx_seq_one_letter_code
_entity_poly.pdbx_strand_id
1 'polypeptide(L)'
;MKTIKILLASSVLFSGAGLAAFDDTGTDYSNANQRSHVWIEALEPIELVNSILCFTAQFKATNFANQGPYLVLADEAACFDNEDDGSTGQSSGAANSPAYLKAVANVTRASDSDPLVINVWIPEMSGGDGDQAIKFKAEVTSGASESNPFGAFTFNFELFDQLEGTQNGAGEIVASDSVENSIGFTLYESSTRGADTYVQSASVVMSADRSTGSAITSADRGSNTGSAYALAFNSNNVLIQNATDIDSLPFKTGSNTGQCLDRTQFNDSVHRYDLFNASTGASISLNSGFSFRYDSNNDTQVDAYGHVGYWGVWTEGDTTLPNGTTLVAEDENTGTSQNYTLVTAPGRLIKNEVKTLALSNARGVIFSYWDSSVYSAGYNQWVVKYLTVNDDSVGTDGFYITDGLNWGDNGQQITDVTDQLISISAGESIYMWSEQLGGEVKYLYGSTSLTFYEQTFINGSEVGTGDLLESGSVALKCFDRCPVGTLDLSDLANFDGSGSPYSAQVANVASAIDFSFSDSGSNALTLMRTSNSEPVQYNSSITKQQLNNSPYNWGVRSGPMVTSDVAATMTNIWDIYDPSVVTTYYVWETGISQWNQLSTVRNSQNNIVTFDKPIQFSYTHSNGNDRSGSAGSYAGQTFMLNYGGNGDLWGIPYEKQGNQYRPKFSLADGTLVGPSDIYVVKAIEIEQQMQDATGQCTALTLEEPAVSVPTSISGNANIGVMPTVSGEPSVIAGEIVE
;
A
#
# COMPACT_ATOMS: atom_id res chain seq x y z
N MET A 1 79.36 -25.52 -3.98
CA MET A 1 79.05 -26.23 -2.73
C MET A 1 78.19 -25.32 -1.87
N LYS A 2 77.03 -25.81 -1.41
CA LYS A 2 76.10 -25.17 -0.44
C LYS A 2 75.37 -23.91 -0.99
N THR A 3 74.06 -23.70 -0.87
CA THR A 3 73.02 -24.31 -0.04
C THR A 3 71.66 -23.98 -0.69
N ILE A 4 70.79 -24.97 -0.84
CA ILE A 4 69.36 -24.79 -1.10
C ILE A 4 68.73 -24.20 0.16
N LYS A 5 68.09 -23.03 0.07
CA LYS A 5 67.21 -22.50 1.12
C LYS A 5 65.75 -22.70 0.71
N ILE A 6 65.13 -23.63 1.42
CA ILE A 6 63.69 -23.90 1.46
C ILE A 6 63.00 -22.66 2.02
N LEU A 7 62.08 -22.05 1.24
CA LEU A 7 61.09 -21.12 1.79
C LEU A 7 59.92 -21.97 2.32
N LEU A 8 59.65 -21.84 3.63
CA LEU A 8 58.44 -22.37 4.25
C LEU A 8 57.21 -21.70 3.63
N ALA A 9 56.29 -22.51 3.12
CA ALA A 9 54.91 -22.10 2.87
C ALA A 9 54.17 -21.99 4.21
N SER A 10 53.84 -20.77 4.63
CA SER A 10 52.84 -20.54 5.67
C SER A 10 51.46 -20.71 5.04
N SER A 11 50.87 -21.89 5.22
CA SER A 11 49.45 -22.13 5.00
C SER A 11 48.64 -21.32 6.00
N VAL A 12 48.14 -20.16 5.57
CA VAL A 12 47.05 -19.46 6.27
C VAL A 12 45.79 -20.29 6.03
N LEU A 13 45.42 -21.07 7.05
CA LEU A 13 44.07 -21.60 7.18
C LEU A 13 43.15 -20.40 7.33
N PHE A 14 42.50 -19.99 6.24
CA PHE A 14 41.25 -19.26 6.34
C PHE A 14 40.26 -20.22 7.00
N SER A 15 40.11 -20.11 8.31
CA SER A 15 38.89 -20.53 8.99
C SER A 15 37.76 -19.75 8.31
N GLY A 16 36.93 -20.43 7.53
CA GLY A 16 35.70 -19.86 7.01
C GLY A 16 34.94 -19.30 8.20
N ALA A 17 34.76 -17.98 8.24
CA ALA A 17 33.70 -17.40 9.03
C ALA A 17 32.43 -18.05 8.48
N GLY A 18 31.79 -18.91 9.28
CA GLY A 18 30.43 -19.32 8.97
C GLY A 18 29.64 -18.03 8.85
N LEU A 19 29.05 -17.78 7.69
CA LEU A 19 28.01 -16.77 7.58
C LEU A 19 26.95 -17.17 8.62
N ALA A 20 26.60 -16.23 9.50
CA ALA A 20 25.52 -16.44 10.45
C ALA A 20 24.25 -16.80 9.66
N ALA A 21 23.50 -17.78 10.13
CA ALA A 21 22.18 -18.06 9.56
C ALA A 21 21.30 -16.79 9.73
N PHE A 22 20.33 -16.59 8.85
CA PHE A 22 19.52 -15.37 8.89
C PHE A 22 18.79 -15.22 10.24
N ASP A 23 18.46 -16.32 10.91
CA ASP A 23 17.77 -16.38 12.20
C ASP A 23 18.72 -16.45 13.41
N ASP A 24 20.03 -16.38 13.20
CA ASP A 24 21.00 -16.32 14.29
C ASP A 24 20.77 -15.07 15.15
N THR A 25 20.96 -15.21 16.47
CA THR A 25 20.76 -14.10 17.41
C THR A 25 21.66 -12.90 17.07
N GLY A 26 21.04 -11.73 16.91
CA GLY A 26 21.72 -10.47 16.64
C GLY A 26 21.67 -10.03 15.18
N THR A 27 21.11 -10.83 14.27
CA THR A 27 20.75 -10.37 12.92
C THR A 27 19.57 -9.41 12.97
N ASP A 28 19.42 -8.57 11.94
CA ASP A 28 18.25 -7.68 11.83
C ASP A 28 16.95 -8.48 11.82
N TYR A 29 16.94 -9.63 11.14
CA TYR A 29 15.80 -10.56 11.13
C TYR A 29 15.44 -11.04 12.54
N SER A 30 16.40 -11.49 13.35
CA SER A 30 16.13 -11.97 14.72
C SER A 30 15.68 -10.85 15.66
N ASN A 31 16.15 -9.62 15.42
CA ASN A 31 15.81 -8.43 16.21
C ASN A 31 14.54 -7.71 15.72
N ALA A 32 14.03 -8.04 14.54
CA ALA A 32 12.83 -7.42 13.99
C ALA A 32 11.62 -7.72 14.88
N ASN A 33 10.98 -6.64 15.34
CA ASN A 33 9.81 -6.69 16.20
C ASN A 33 8.55 -7.00 15.38
N GLN A 34 7.68 -7.83 15.93
CA GLN A 34 6.36 -8.10 15.35
C GLN A 34 5.31 -7.44 16.26
N ARG A 35 4.36 -6.74 15.65
CA ARG A 35 3.18 -6.23 16.32
C ARG A 35 2.02 -7.15 16.00
N SER A 36 1.35 -7.62 17.04
CA SER A 36 0.11 -8.38 16.92
C SER A 36 -1.00 -7.64 17.64
N HIS A 37 -2.16 -7.51 17.01
CA HIS A 37 -3.36 -6.97 17.63
C HIS A 37 -4.51 -7.98 17.48
N VAL A 38 -5.46 -7.95 18.40
CA VAL A 38 -6.63 -8.83 18.35
C VAL A 38 -7.80 -8.02 17.84
N TRP A 39 -8.49 -8.55 16.83
CA TRP A 39 -9.74 -7.98 16.36
C TRP A 39 -10.95 -8.81 16.79
N ILE A 40 -11.96 -8.13 17.33
CA ILE A 40 -13.33 -8.60 17.48
C ILE A 40 -14.25 -7.40 17.25
N GLU A 41 -15.45 -7.64 16.72
CA GLU A 41 -16.43 -6.58 16.41
C GLU A 41 -16.73 -5.65 17.60
N ALA A 42 -16.69 -6.18 18.82
CA ALA A 42 -16.89 -5.41 20.04
C ALA A 42 -15.82 -4.34 20.32
N LEU A 43 -14.67 -4.39 19.63
CA LEU A 43 -13.59 -3.40 19.74
C LEU A 43 -13.74 -2.24 18.76
N GLU A 44 -14.62 -2.32 17.77
CA GLU A 44 -14.84 -1.26 16.77
C GLU A 44 -15.05 0.13 17.44
N PRO A 45 -15.85 0.29 18.51
CA PRO A 45 -16.00 1.60 19.17
C PRO A 45 -14.72 2.12 19.86
N ILE A 46 -13.70 1.28 20.04
CA ILE A 46 -12.43 1.60 20.69
C ILE A 46 -11.31 1.78 19.65
N GLU A 47 -11.50 1.37 18.38
CA GLU A 47 -10.50 1.55 17.33
C GLU A 47 -10.14 3.03 17.12
N LEU A 48 -11.13 3.93 17.15
CA LEU A 48 -10.89 5.37 17.11
C LEU A 48 -9.94 5.84 18.21
N VAL A 49 -10.05 5.28 19.42
CA VAL A 49 -9.13 5.59 20.52
C VAL A 49 -7.71 5.19 20.16
N ASN A 50 -7.53 4.01 19.59
CA ASN A 50 -6.20 3.55 19.15
C ASN A 50 -5.63 4.47 18.07
N SER A 51 -6.43 4.89 17.09
CA SER A 51 -6.01 5.82 16.03
C SER A 51 -5.61 7.19 16.59
N ILE A 52 -6.42 7.76 17.49
CA ILE A 52 -6.09 9.03 18.16
C ILE A 52 -4.80 8.90 18.98
N LEU A 53 -4.63 7.81 19.73
CA LEU A 53 -3.43 7.57 20.52
C LEU A 53 -2.19 7.34 19.63
N CYS A 54 -2.34 6.65 18.50
CA CYS A 54 -1.30 6.51 17.48
C CYS A 54 -0.88 7.88 16.95
N PHE A 55 -1.86 8.69 16.55
CA PHE A 55 -1.61 10.01 15.97
C PHE A 55 -0.93 10.94 16.97
N THR A 56 -1.41 10.97 18.22
CA THR A 56 -0.81 11.76 19.29
C THR A 56 0.60 11.30 19.67
N ALA A 57 0.93 10.01 19.51
CA ALA A 57 2.29 9.52 19.74
C ALA A 57 3.31 10.15 18.79
N GLN A 58 2.89 10.54 17.58
CA GLN A 58 3.74 11.24 16.62
C GLN A 58 4.16 12.64 17.08
N PHE A 59 3.58 13.19 18.14
CA PHE A 59 3.89 14.54 18.62
C PHE A 59 5.15 14.59 19.49
N LYS A 60 5.67 13.43 19.93
CA LYS A 60 6.81 13.31 20.87
C LYS A 60 6.69 14.24 22.08
N ALA A 61 5.48 14.35 22.62
CA ALA A 61 5.14 15.34 23.64
C ALA A 61 6.06 15.32 24.88
N THR A 62 6.55 14.16 25.28
CA THR A 62 7.48 14.00 26.41
C THR A 62 8.83 14.67 26.18
N ASN A 63 9.32 14.70 24.93
CA ASN A 63 10.59 15.33 24.57
C ASN A 63 10.50 16.86 24.63
N PHE A 64 9.34 17.43 24.32
CA PHE A 64 9.12 18.88 24.24
C PHE A 64 8.49 19.49 25.50
N ALA A 65 8.45 18.74 26.62
CA ALA A 65 7.91 19.23 27.87
C ALA A 65 8.64 20.51 28.33
N ASN A 66 7.87 21.58 28.57
CA ASN A 66 8.34 22.91 28.99
C ASN A 66 9.27 23.63 27.98
N GLN A 67 9.29 23.22 26.70
CA GLN A 67 10.09 23.88 25.65
C GLN A 67 9.34 25.01 24.93
N GLY A 68 8.03 25.16 25.20
CA GLY A 68 7.15 26.12 24.52
C GLY A 68 6.41 25.49 23.33
N PRO A 69 5.60 26.27 22.60
CA PRO A 69 4.86 25.77 21.45
C PRO A 69 5.77 25.38 20.29
N TYR A 70 5.47 24.26 19.63
CA TYR A 70 6.21 23.73 18.49
C TYR A 70 5.27 23.23 17.40
N LEU A 71 5.79 23.13 16.17
CA LEU A 71 5.05 22.70 14.99
C LEU A 71 5.30 21.21 14.72
N VAL A 72 4.25 20.47 14.37
CA VAL A 72 4.26 19.03 14.08
C VAL A 72 3.64 18.79 12.70
N LEU A 73 4.25 17.91 11.90
CA LEU A 73 3.64 17.29 10.72
C LEU A 73 3.39 15.82 11.04
N ALA A 74 2.16 15.48 11.39
CA ALA A 74 1.80 14.10 11.74
C ALA A 74 1.23 13.39 10.49
N ASP A 75 1.70 12.18 10.22
CA ASP A 75 1.19 11.35 9.13
C ASP A 75 -0.17 10.75 9.51
N GLU A 76 -1.23 11.25 8.88
CA GLU A 76 -2.61 10.80 9.12
C GLU A 76 -2.81 9.37 8.63
N ALA A 77 -2.28 9.04 7.45
CA ALA A 77 -2.40 7.70 6.85
C ALA A 77 -1.85 6.63 7.82
N ALA A 78 -0.70 6.91 8.44
CA ALA A 78 -0.07 5.99 9.40
C ALA A 78 -0.95 5.60 10.62
N CYS A 79 -2.01 6.35 10.94
CA CYS A 79 -2.84 6.10 12.12
C CYS A 79 -4.35 6.03 11.87
N PHE A 80 -4.83 6.52 10.72
CA PHE A 80 -6.24 6.57 10.35
C PHE A 80 -6.55 5.87 9.02
N ASP A 81 -5.63 5.02 8.52
CA ASP A 81 -5.86 4.23 7.32
C ASP A 81 -7.19 3.47 7.40
N ASN A 82 -8.08 3.79 6.46
CA ASN A 82 -9.30 3.04 6.26
C ASN A 82 -8.91 1.72 5.58
N GLU A 83 -8.85 0.64 6.35
CA GLU A 83 -8.77 -0.73 5.82
C GLU A 83 -9.99 -1.10 4.93
N ASP A 84 -10.94 -0.18 4.74
CA ASP A 84 -12.15 -0.31 3.92
C ASP A 84 -11.92 -0.23 2.40
N ASP A 85 -10.77 0.27 1.92
CA ASP A 85 -10.54 0.40 0.47
C ASP A 85 -9.72 -0.75 -0.11
N GLY A 86 -10.42 -1.78 -0.56
CA GLY A 86 -9.90 -2.97 -1.26
C GLY A 86 -9.34 -2.68 -2.65
N SER A 87 -8.48 -1.66 -2.80
CA SER A 87 -7.79 -1.35 -4.04
C SER A 87 -6.77 -2.45 -4.36
N THR A 88 -7.21 -3.39 -5.19
CA THR A 88 -6.52 -4.61 -5.62
C THR A 88 -5.77 -4.43 -6.93
N GLY A 89 -5.38 -3.21 -7.30
CA GLY A 89 -4.65 -2.94 -8.54
C GLY A 89 -3.19 -2.58 -8.28
N GLN A 90 -2.32 -2.88 -9.25
CA GLN A 90 -0.89 -2.51 -9.34
C GLN A 90 -0.56 -1.00 -9.20
N SER A 91 -1.49 -0.19 -8.71
CA SER A 91 -1.36 1.24 -8.47
C SER A 91 -1.76 1.64 -7.04
N SER A 92 -1.73 0.73 -6.08
CA SER A 92 -1.87 1.02 -4.65
C SER A 92 -0.65 1.71 -4.02
N GLY A 93 0.33 2.15 -4.83
CA GLY A 93 1.33 3.13 -4.39
C GLY A 93 0.74 4.47 -3.92
N ALA A 94 -0.58 4.65 -4.04
CA ALA A 94 -1.31 5.77 -3.46
C ALA A 94 -1.63 5.61 -1.96
N ALA A 95 -1.73 4.38 -1.43
CA ALA A 95 -2.10 4.17 -0.02
C ALA A 95 -0.92 4.37 0.96
N ASN A 96 0.32 4.35 0.46
CA ASN A 96 1.53 4.61 1.25
C ASN A 96 2.12 6.01 0.96
N SER A 97 1.35 6.91 0.34
CA SER A 97 1.75 8.32 0.25
C SER A 97 1.43 8.97 1.59
N PRO A 98 2.44 9.45 2.35
CA PRO A 98 2.19 10.09 3.63
C PRO A 98 1.19 11.24 3.47
N ALA A 99 0.19 11.27 4.34
CA ALA A 99 -0.81 12.34 4.38
C ALA A 99 -0.49 13.22 5.58
N TYR A 100 0.39 14.21 5.42
CA TYR A 100 0.84 15.03 6.54
C TYR A 100 -0.22 16.06 6.95
N LEU A 101 -0.62 15.97 8.21
CA LEU A 101 -1.48 16.93 8.88
C LEU A 101 -0.63 17.87 9.75
N LYS A 102 -0.85 19.17 9.59
CA LYS A 102 -0.14 20.21 10.33
C LYS A 102 -0.79 20.45 11.68
N ALA A 103 -0.04 20.33 12.77
CA ALA A 103 -0.52 20.61 14.12
C ALA A 103 0.44 21.52 14.90
N VAL A 104 -0.09 22.31 15.83
CA VAL A 104 0.70 23.05 16.82
C VAL A 104 0.51 22.39 18.17
N ALA A 105 1.59 22.14 18.89
CA ALA A 105 1.56 21.50 20.19
C ALA A 105 2.26 22.36 21.24
N ASN A 106 1.75 22.34 22.47
CA ASN A 106 2.39 22.98 23.61
C ASN A 106 2.27 22.08 24.83
N VAL A 107 3.41 21.67 25.38
CA VAL A 107 3.48 20.68 26.46
C VAL A 107 4.09 21.32 27.70
N THR A 108 3.40 21.18 28.83
CA THR A 108 3.83 21.76 30.11
C THR A 108 3.78 20.75 31.24
N ARG A 109 4.70 20.90 32.18
CA ARG A 109 4.74 20.09 33.41
C ARG A 109 5.30 20.93 34.56
N ALA A 110 4.50 21.10 35.62
CA ALA A 110 4.87 21.98 36.73
C ALA A 110 5.98 21.38 37.62
N SER A 111 5.96 20.06 37.85
CA SER A 111 6.99 19.31 38.57
C SER A 111 6.97 17.82 38.18
N ASP A 112 7.94 17.04 38.67
CA ASP A 112 8.00 15.60 38.42
C ASP A 112 6.84 14.79 39.04
N SER A 113 6.05 15.40 39.93
CA SER A 113 4.85 14.81 40.52
C SER A 113 3.54 15.38 39.94
N ASP A 114 3.62 16.44 39.12
CA ASP A 114 2.45 17.02 38.49
C ASP A 114 2.17 16.35 37.13
N PRO A 115 0.90 16.36 36.68
CA PRO A 115 0.52 15.83 35.37
C PRO A 115 1.27 16.54 34.24
N LEU A 116 1.62 15.78 33.21
CA LEU A 116 2.06 16.33 31.93
C LEU A 116 0.80 16.80 31.18
N VAL A 117 0.73 18.09 30.87
CA VAL A 117 -0.40 18.70 30.14
C VAL A 117 0.00 18.95 28.71
N ILE A 118 -0.69 18.31 27.77
CA ILE A 118 -0.47 18.37 26.32
C ILE A 118 -1.66 19.10 25.70
N ASN A 119 -1.41 20.27 25.10
CA ASN A 119 -2.42 21.05 24.39
C ASN A 119 -2.07 21.07 22.90
N VAL A 120 -3.03 20.75 22.03
CA VAL A 120 -2.80 20.67 20.58
C VAL A 120 -3.93 21.33 19.78
N TRP A 121 -3.52 22.04 18.73
CA TRP A 121 -4.37 22.68 17.74
C TRP A 121 -4.11 22.10 16.35
N ILE A 122 -5.16 21.64 15.70
CA ILE A 122 -5.15 21.12 14.32
C ILE A 122 -6.06 22.04 13.49
N PRO A 123 -5.50 22.97 12.71
CA PRO A 123 -6.27 23.98 11.99
C PRO A 123 -7.00 23.47 10.76
N GLU A 124 -6.53 22.39 10.13
CA GLU A 124 -7.05 21.87 8.87
C GLU A 124 -6.82 20.36 8.83
N MET A 125 -7.87 19.60 8.48
CA MET A 125 -7.81 18.17 8.20
C MET A 125 -8.25 17.90 6.76
N SER A 126 -7.60 16.98 6.06
CA SER A 126 -8.01 16.60 4.70
C SER A 126 -9.15 15.59 4.75
N GLY A 127 -10.38 16.00 4.40
CA GLY A 127 -11.49 15.06 4.25
C GLY A 127 -12.86 15.69 3.98
N GLY A 128 -13.29 15.68 2.71
CA GLY A 128 -14.69 15.74 2.25
C GLY A 128 -15.65 16.82 2.79
N ASP A 129 -16.03 17.75 1.90
CA ASP A 129 -17.08 18.80 2.06
C ASP A 129 -17.02 19.60 3.39
N GLY A 130 -15.93 20.35 3.54
CA GLY A 130 -15.78 21.45 4.50
C GLY A 130 -14.49 21.34 5.32
N ASP A 131 -13.84 22.49 5.55
CA ASP A 131 -12.71 22.58 6.47
C ASP A 131 -13.16 22.05 7.86
N GLN A 132 -12.32 21.26 8.52
CA GLN A 132 -12.53 20.78 9.90
C GLN A 132 -11.28 21.02 10.73
N ALA A 133 -11.48 21.37 11.99
CA ALA A 133 -10.41 21.66 12.94
C ALA A 133 -10.62 20.91 14.25
N ILE A 134 -9.53 20.52 14.91
CA ILE A 134 -9.57 19.81 16.19
C ILE A 134 -8.74 20.58 17.23
N LYS A 135 -9.28 20.67 18.45
CA LYS A 135 -8.50 21.01 19.65
C LYS A 135 -8.53 19.80 20.57
N PHE A 136 -7.38 19.41 21.11
CA PHE A 136 -7.35 18.40 22.17
C PHE A 136 -6.44 18.79 23.32
N LYS A 137 -6.79 18.25 24.49
CA LYS A 137 -6.08 18.38 25.75
C LYS A 137 -5.91 17.01 26.38
N ALA A 138 -4.67 16.63 26.67
CA ALA A 138 -4.36 15.45 27.46
C ALA A 138 -3.68 15.84 28.77
N GLU A 139 -4.11 15.23 29.89
CA GLU A 139 -3.44 15.33 31.19
C GLU A 139 -2.97 13.95 31.61
N VAL A 140 -1.66 13.71 31.53
CA VAL A 140 -1.05 12.41 31.84
C VAL A 140 -0.47 12.45 33.24
N THR A 141 -1.08 11.68 34.16
CA THR A 141 -0.66 11.59 35.57
C THR A 141 0.35 10.47 35.81
N SER A 142 0.23 9.37 35.05
CA SER A 142 1.19 8.25 35.06
C SER A 142 1.29 7.65 33.66
N GLY A 143 2.51 7.34 33.22
CA GLY A 143 2.75 6.60 31.98
C GLY A 143 2.36 5.12 32.10
N ALA A 144 2.31 4.44 30.96
CA ALA A 144 2.11 3.00 30.89
C ALA A 144 3.23 2.24 31.62
N SER A 145 2.86 1.13 32.26
CA SER A 145 3.76 0.25 33.01
C SER A 145 3.32 -1.21 32.88
N GLU A 146 4.16 -2.17 33.29
CA GLU A 146 3.77 -3.59 33.28
C GLU A 146 2.54 -3.88 34.15
N SER A 147 2.40 -3.17 35.27
CA SER A 147 1.28 -3.32 36.21
C SER A 147 0.02 -2.56 35.80
N ASN A 148 0.17 -1.46 35.05
CA ASN A 148 -0.93 -0.70 34.46
C ASN A 148 -0.52 -0.28 33.04
N PRO A 149 -0.86 -1.08 32.01
CA PRO A 149 -0.49 -0.80 30.63
C PRO A 149 -1.24 0.39 30.02
N PHE A 150 -2.36 0.82 30.60
CA PHE A 150 -3.08 2.02 30.14
C PHE A 150 -2.45 3.31 30.67
N GLY A 151 -1.68 3.22 31.76
CA GLY A 151 -1.28 4.39 32.53
C GLY A 151 -2.51 5.07 33.16
N ALA A 152 -2.36 6.34 33.48
CA ALA A 152 -3.46 7.14 34.03
C ALA A 152 -3.47 8.52 33.38
N PHE A 153 -4.52 8.81 32.62
CA PHE A 153 -4.66 10.06 31.88
C PHE A 153 -6.11 10.42 31.61
N THR A 154 -6.35 11.71 31.37
CA THR A 154 -7.57 12.20 30.73
C THR A 154 -7.20 12.76 29.36
N PHE A 155 -8.02 12.49 28.35
CA PHE A 155 -7.85 12.99 26.99
C PHE A 155 -9.19 13.51 26.50
N ASN A 156 -9.26 14.82 26.24
CA ASN A 156 -10.47 15.49 25.77
C ASN A 156 -10.18 16.10 24.40
N PHE A 157 -11.09 15.92 23.45
CA PHE A 157 -11.02 16.57 22.15
C PHE A 157 -12.35 17.23 21.78
N GLU A 158 -12.27 18.29 21.00
CA GLU A 158 -13.42 19.04 20.49
C GLU A 158 -13.22 19.26 18.98
N LEU A 159 -14.29 19.02 18.23
CA LEU A 159 -14.36 19.16 16.78
C LEU A 159 -15.03 20.48 16.42
N PHE A 160 -14.47 21.19 15.46
CA PHE A 160 -14.97 22.48 14.96
C PHE A 160 -14.97 22.51 13.43
N ASP A 161 -15.80 23.38 12.84
CA ASP A 161 -15.72 23.77 11.42
C ASP A 161 -14.41 24.52 11.09
N GLN A 162 -13.91 25.30 12.04
CA GLN A 162 -12.60 25.95 12.02
C GLN A 162 -12.22 26.23 13.48
N LEU A 163 -10.94 26.39 13.81
CA LEU A 163 -10.50 26.48 15.23
C LEU A 163 -11.28 27.49 16.08
N GLU A 164 -11.78 28.57 15.47
CA GLU A 164 -12.53 29.64 16.13
C GLU A 164 -14.02 29.69 15.72
N GLY A 165 -14.55 28.61 15.14
CA GLY A 165 -15.93 28.51 14.68
C GLY A 165 -16.84 27.66 15.60
N THR A 166 -17.85 27.03 15.00
CA THR A 166 -18.88 26.29 15.72
C THR A 166 -18.41 24.87 16.05
N GLN A 167 -18.49 24.51 17.33
CA GLN A 167 -18.25 23.14 17.77
C GLN A 167 -19.34 22.20 17.23
N ASN A 168 -18.94 21.11 16.58
CA ASN A 168 -19.84 20.11 15.99
C ASN A 168 -19.64 18.69 16.56
N GLY A 169 -18.73 18.53 17.52
CA GLY A 169 -18.56 17.29 18.28
C GLY A 169 -17.51 17.41 19.39
N ALA A 170 -17.40 16.36 20.21
CA ALA A 170 -16.36 16.22 21.21
C ALA A 170 -16.25 14.76 21.69
N GLY A 171 -15.14 14.44 22.34
CA GLY A 171 -14.98 13.18 23.05
C GLY A 171 -14.05 13.27 24.26
N GLU A 172 -14.17 12.28 25.12
CA GLU A 172 -13.40 12.14 26.36
C GLU A 172 -13.00 10.68 26.57
N ILE A 173 -11.71 10.48 26.87
CA ILE A 173 -11.12 9.21 27.25
C ILE A 173 -10.51 9.39 28.65
N VAL A 174 -10.84 8.49 29.56
CA VAL A 174 -10.30 8.51 30.93
C VAL A 174 -9.74 7.14 31.25
N ALA A 175 -8.42 7.02 31.34
CA ALA A 175 -7.75 5.87 31.93
C ALA A 175 -7.51 6.16 33.41
N SER A 176 -8.11 5.36 34.31
CA SER A 176 -8.02 5.60 35.75
C SER A 176 -7.90 4.32 36.57
N ASP A 177 -7.17 4.41 37.67
CA ASP A 177 -7.05 3.37 38.70
C ASP A 177 -8.06 3.62 39.85
N SER A 178 -9.23 4.17 39.53
CA SER A 178 -10.24 4.58 40.52
C SER A 178 -10.91 3.40 41.24
N VAL A 179 -10.75 2.19 40.71
CA VAL A 179 -11.23 0.93 41.29
C VAL A 179 -10.04 0.15 41.86
N GLU A 180 -10.11 -0.17 43.16
CA GLU A 180 -9.03 -0.88 43.85
C GLU A 180 -8.73 -2.24 43.19
N ASN A 181 -7.44 -2.50 42.90
CA ASN A 181 -6.95 -3.71 42.23
C ASN A 181 -7.47 -3.94 40.80
N SER A 182 -8.01 -2.89 40.16
CA SER A 182 -8.47 -2.94 38.78
C SER A 182 -7.79 -1.85 37.96
N ILE A 183 -7.70 -2.10 36.67
CA ILE A 183 -7.27 -1.17 35.64
C ILE A 183 -8.37 -1.08 34.59
N GLY A 184 -8.43 0.04 33.88
CA GLY A 184 -9.48 0.23 32.90
C GLY A 184 -9.52 1.64 32.34
N PHE A 185 -10.46 1.84 31.43
CA PHE A 185 -10.73 3.14 30.86
C PHE A 185 -12.20 3.28 30.48
N THR A 186 -12.63 4.53 30.34
CA THR A 186 -13.92 4.88 29.75
C THR A 186 -13.72 5.77 28.54
N LEU A 187 -14.63 5.65 27.57
CA LEU A 187 -14.72 6.49 26.39
C LEU A 187 -16.14 7.02 26.29
N TYR A 188 -16.28 8.27 25.89
CA TYR A 188 -17.52 8.81 25.36
C TYR A 188 -17.24 9.84 24.29
N GLU A 189 -17.91 9.72 23.16
CA GLU A 189 -17.86 10.66 22.04
C GLU A 189 -19.27 11.00 21.60
N SER A 190 -19.49 12.27 21.24
CA SER A 190 -20.70 12.69 20.55
C SER A 190 -20.37 13.70 19.47
N SER A 191 -20.92 13.49 18.27
CA SER A 191 -20.82 14.43 17.16
C SER A 191 -22.15 14.57 16.43
N THR A 192 -22.35 15.72 15.81
CA THR A 192 -23.56 16.04 15.04
C THR A 192 -23.21 16.33 13.59
N ARG A 193 -23.82 15.59 12.65
CA ARG A 193 -23.66 15.81 11.22
C ARG A 193 -25.04 15.98 10.57
N GLY A 194 -25.39 17.22 10.23
CA GLY A 194 -26.73 17.54 9.74
C GLY A 194 -27.80 17.33 10.82
N ALA A 195 -28.75 16.42 10.57
CA ALA A 195 -29.81 16.07 11.53
C ALA A 195 -29.47 14.85 12.40
N ASP A 196 -28.41 14.12 12.08
CA ASP A 196 -28.01 12.90 12.76
C ASP A 196 -27.01 13.21 13.89
N THR A 197 -27.16 12.49 15.00
CA THR A 197 -26.22 12.49 16.13
C THR A 197 -25.55 11.12 16.18
N TYR A 198 -24.23 11.13 16.24
CA TYR A 198 -23.39 9.95 16.36
C TYR A 198 -22.86 9.91 17.78
N VAL A 199 -22.94 8.74 18.43
CA VAL A 199 -22.48 8.55 19.81
C VAL A 199 -21.68 7.27 19.90
N GLN A 200 -20.49 7.34 20.48
CA GLN A 200 -19.71 6.15 20.85
C GLN A 200 -19.45 6.17 22.34
N SER A 201 -19.49 4.99 22.97
CA SER A 201 -19.16 4.90 24.39
C SER A 201 -18.56 3.55 24.74
N ALA A 202 -17.69 3.55 25.75
CA ALA A 202 -17.15 2.32 26.31
C ALA A 202 -16.88 2.47 27.81
N SER A 203 -17.01 1.36 28.53
CA SER A 203 -16.41 1.18 29.85
C SER A 203 -15.74 -0.18 29.89
N VAL A 204 -14.45 -0.18 30.21
CA VAL A 204 -13.62 -1.38 30.31
C VAL A 204 -13.05 -1.41 31.72
N VAL A 205 -13.33 -2.49 32.45
CA VAL A 205 -12.75 -2.72 33.79
C VAL A 205 -12.22 -4.14 33.86
N MET A 206 -10.96 -4.27 34.26
CA MET A 206 -10.34 -5.57 34.47
C MET A 206 -9.46 -5.58 35.70
N SER A 207 -9.29 -6.78 36.27
CA SER A 207 -8.29 -7.03 37.30
C SER A 207 -6.90 -6.54 36.87
N ALA A 208 -6.10 -6.02 37.81
CA ALA A 208 -4.75 -5.53 37.52
C ALA A 208 -3.81 -6.61 36.94
N ASP A 209 -4.05 -7.88 37.25
CA ASP A 209 -3.33 -9.02 36.66
C ASP A 209 -3.90 -9.49 35.31
N ARG A 210 -4.99 -8.85 34.84
CA ARG A 210 -5.70 -9.13 33.58
C ARG A 210 -6.27 -10.55 33.48
N SER A 211 -6.41 -11.23 34.62
CA SER A 211 -6.95 -12.58 34.69
C SER A 211 -8.46 -12.61 34.50
N THR A 212 -9.17 -11.54 34.87
CA THR A 212 -10.61 -11.37 34.68
C THR A 212 -10.99 -9.93 34.36
N GLY A 213 -12.11 -9.72 33.68
CA GLY A 213 -12.65 -8.39 33.44
C GLY A 213 -14.01 -8.39 32.75
N SER A 214 -14.60 -7.21 32.69
CA SER A 214 -15.91 -6.91 32.11
C SER A 214 -15.82 -5.64 31.28
N ALA A 215 -16.48 -5.60 30.13
CA ALA A 215 -16.56 -4.40 29.31
C ALA A 215 -17.94 -4.25 28.68
N ILE A 216 -18.35 -2.99 28.45
CA ILE A 216 -19.46 -2.64 27.58
C ILE A 216 -18.98 -1.61 26.58
N THR A 217 -19.30 -1.82 25.30
CA THR A 217 -19.01 -0.88 24.20
C THR A 217 -20.29 -0.62 23.40
N SER A 218 -20.41 0.56 22.80
CA SER A 218 -21.54 0.89 21.93
C SER A 218 -21.18 1.93 20.89
N ALA A 219 -21.81 1.83 19.73
CA ALA A 219 -21.82 2.86 18.70
C ALA A 219 -23.25 3.08 18.18
N ASP A 220 -23.77 4.29 18.35
CA ASP A 220 -25.00 4.77 17.72
C ASP A 220 -24.63 5.63 16.51
N ARG A 221 -25.16 5.27 15.34
CA ARG A 221 -24.89 5.90 14.05
C ARG A 221 -26.09 6.68 13.51
N GLY A 222 -26.92 7.21 14.40
CA GLY A 222 -28.03 8.11 14.07
C GLY A 222 -29.17 7.39 13.35
N SER A 223 -29.33 7.65 12.05
CA SER A 223 -30.39 7.03 11.23
C SER A 223 -30.15 5.55 10.89
N ASN A 224 -28.96 5.02 11.18
CA ASN A 224 -28.62 3.60 11.07
C ASN A 224 -28.86 2.85 12.39
N THR A 225 -28.99 1.52 12.34
CA THR A 225 -29.04 0.68 13.56
C THR A 225 -27.72 0.79 14.32
N GLY A 226 -27.78 1.21 15.58
CA GLY A 226 -26.66 1.16 16.50
C GLY A 226 -26.27 -0.28 16.87
N SER A 227 -25.10 -0.42 17.49
CA SER A 227 -24.59 -1.66 18.04
C SER A 227 -24.12 -1.45 19.48
N ALA A 228 -24.34 -2.44 20.33
CA ALA A 228 -23.80 -2.49 21.68
C ALA A 228 -23.33 -3.91 22.00
N TYR A 229 -22.21 -4.01 22.73
CA TYR A 229 -21.61 -5.27 23.12
C TYR A 229 -21.34 -5.30 24.62
N ALA A 230 -21.57 -6.45 25.24
CA ALA A 230 -21.13 -6.77 26.59
C ALA A 230 -20.13 -7.92 26.54
N LEU A 231 -19.07 -7.79 27.34
CA LEU A 231 -17.98 -8.75 27.41
C LEU A 231 -17.72 -9.11 28.87
N ALA A 232 -17.46 -10.39 29.10
CA ALA A 232 -16.89 -10.90 30.34
C ALA A 232 -15.80 -11.89 29.99
N PHE A 233 -14.63 -11.79 30.62
CA PHE A 233 -13.50 -12.65 30.31
C PHE A 233 -12.80 -13.19 31.55
N ASN A 234 -12.11 -14.32 31.34
CA ASN A 234 -11.11 -14.89 32.25
C ASN A 234 -9.81 -15.15 31.45
N SER A 235 -8.76 -15.71 32.06
CA SER A 235 -7.48 -15.95 31.38
C SER A 235 -7.55 -16.74 30.07
N ASN A 236 -8.57 -17.60 29.89
CA ASN A 236 -8.66 -18.51 28.77
C ASN A 236 -9.77 -18.16 27.77
N ASN A 237 -10.85 -17.53 28.21
CA ASN A 237 -12.04 -17.34 27.38
C ASN A 237 -12.66 -15.95 27.57
N VAL A 238 -13.39 -15.50 26.54
CA VAL A 238 -14.26 -14.33 26.59
C VAL A 238 -15.65 -14.70 26.11
N LEU A 239 -16.66 -14.26 26.85
CA LEU A 239 -18.07 -14.34 26.51
C LEU A 239 -18.50 -12.97 25.97
N ILE A 240 -19.06 -12.95 24.77
CA ILE A 240 -19.50 -11.73 24.08
C ILE A 240 -20.99 -11.83 23.78
N GLN A 241 -21.71 -10.75 24.03
CA GLN A 241 -23.12 -10.62 23.69
C GLN A 241 -23.33 -9.28 23.00
N ASN A 242 -24.20 -9.24 21.98
CA ASN A 242 -24.51 -8.02 21.24
C ASN A 242 -26.01 -7.67 21.29
N ALA A 243 -26.31 -6.40 21.05
CA ALA A 243 -27.65 -5.85 20.89
C ALA A 243 -27.61 -4.56 20.04
N THR A 244 -28.76 -3.93 19.83
CA THR A 244 -28.85 -2.66 19.08
C THR A 244 -28.46 -1.44 19.92
N ASP A 245 -28.52 -1.56 21.24
CA ASP A 245 -28.23 -0.50 22.20
C ASP A 245 -27.92 -1.13 23.57
N ILE A 246 -27.34 -0.33 24.46
CA ILE A 246 -26.89 -0.82 25.78
C ILE A 246 -28.08 -1.37 26.61
N ASP A 247 -29.26 -0.76 26.53
CA ASP A 247 -30.41 -1.16 27.35
C ASP A 247 -31.08 -2.45 26.85
N SER A 248 -30.91 -2.78 25.56
CA SER A 248 -31.38 -4.03 24.97
C SER A 248 -30.42 -5.22 25.13
N LEU A 249 -29.27 -5.05 25.77
CA LEU A 249 -28.33 -6.14 26.05
C LEU A 249 -29.00 -7.28 26.86
N PRO A 250 -29.07 -8.52 26.33
CA PRO A 250 -29.89 -9.57 26.93
C PRO A 250 -29.54 -9.94 28.39
N PHE A 251 -28.29 -9.76 28.84
CA PHE A 251 -27.90 -10.01 30.24
C PHE A 251 -28.68 -9.12 31.22
N LYS A 252 -29.10 -7.91 30.80
CA LYS A 252 -29.95 -7.02 31.59
C LYS A 252 -31.34 -7.61 31.88
N THR A 253 -31.78 -8.56 31.06
CA THR A 253 -33.04 -9.31 31.25
C THR A 253 -32.81 -10.73 31.79
N GLY A 254 -31.59 -11.04 32.22
CA GLY A 254 -31.21 -12.31 32.86
C GLY A 254 -30.67 -13.38 31.90
N SER A 255 -30.42 -13.05 30.63
CA SER A 255 -29.83 -14.00 29.67
C SER A 255 -28.31 -13.86 29.58
N ASN A 256 -27.59 -14.87 30.09
CA ASN A 256 -26.13 -14.94 30.03
C ASN A 256 -25.59 -15.76 28.84
N THR A 257 -26.37 -15.85 27.76
CA THR A 257 -25.96 -16.56 26.54
C THR A 257 -25.26 -15.61 25.58
N GLY A 258 -24.17 -16.05 24.98
CA GLY A 258 -23.40 -15.26 24.02
C GLY A 258 -22.42 -16.12 23.23
N GLN A 259 -21.66 -15.48 22.36
CA GLN A 259 -20.54 -16.09 21.65
C GLN A 259 -19.38 -16.32 22.64
N CYS A 260 -18.81 -17.51 22.61
CA CYS A 260 -17.67 -17.85 23.47
C CYS A 260 -16.42 -18.02 22.62
N LEU A 261 -15.38 -17.25 22.91
CA LEU A 261 -14.11 -17.25 22.18
C LEU A 261 -12.94 -17.61 23.09
N ASP A 262 -11.90 -18.19 22.51
CA ASP A 262 -10.63 -18.53 23.17
C ASP A 262 -9.66 -17.34 23.16
N ARG A 263 -9.07 -17.01 24.31
CA ARG A 263 -8.09 -15.91 24.46
C ARG A 263 -6.64 -16.37 24.29
N THR A 264 -6.43 -17.64 23.98
CA THR A 264 -5.12 -18.31 23.89
C THR A 264 -4.89 -18.97 22.55
N GLN A 265 -5.93 -19.13 21.72
CA GLN A 265 -5.86 -19.70 20.38
C GLN A 265 -6.43 -18.71 19.36
N PHE A 266 -5.64 -18.43 18.32
CA PHE A 266 -5.94 -17.40 17.33
C PHE A 266 -5.78 -17.93 15.90
N ASN A 267 -6.51 -17.32 14.98
CA ASN A 267 -6.24 -17.37 13.54
C ASN A 267 -5.51 -16.07 13.17
N ASP A 268 -4.34 -16.18 12.55
CA ASP A 268 -3.49 -15.04 12.23
C ASP A 268 -3.68 -14.59 10.77
N SER A 269 -3.96 -13.31 10.60
CA SER A 269 -3.97 -12.58 9.32
C SER A 269 -2.79 -11.61 9.32
N VAL A 270 -1.88 -11.70 8.36
CA VAL A 270 -0.70 -10.82 8.33
C VAL A 270 -0.85 -9.76 7.25
N HIS A 271 -0.83 -8.50 7.66
CA HIS A 271 -1.08 -7.34 6.80
C HIS A 271 0.22 -6.74 6.25
N ARG A 272 1.34 -6.86 6.99
CA ARG A 272 2.63 -6.26 6.61
C ARG A 272 3.79 -7.21 6.82
N TYR A 273 4.74 -7.15 5.90
CA TYR A 273 5.97 -7.95 5.91
C TYR A 273 7.20 -7.10 5.63
N ASP A 274 8.31 -7.49 6.27
CA ASP A 274 9.65 -7.05 5.91
C ASP A 274 10.41 -8.17 5.19
N LEU A 275 11.32 -7.77 4.31
CA LEU A 275 12.27 -8.67 3.65
C LEU A 275 13.67 -8.54 4.25
N PHE A 276 14.34 -9.69 4.38
CA PHE A 276 15.72 -9.78 4.84
C PHE A 276 16.53 -10.63 3.88
N ASN A 277 17.85 -10.45 3.86
CA ASN A 277 18.74 -11.32 3.11
C ASN A 277 18.77 -12.72 3.74
N ALA A 278 18.43 -13.75 2.97
CA ALA A 278 18.34 -15.13 3.47
C ALA A 278 19.69 -15.72 3.94
N SER A 279 20.82 -15.15 3.53
CA SER A 279 22.15 -15.62 3.91
C SER A 279 22.77 -14.87 5.10
N THR A 280 22.28 -13.68 5.45
CA THR A 280 22.87 -12.84 6.50
C THR A 280 21.89 -12.33 7.54
N GLY A 281 20.58 -12.37 7.25
CA GLY A 281 19.54 -11.78 8.10
C GLY A 281 19.54 -10.25 8.12
N ALA A 282 20.28 -9.59 7.23
CA ALA A 282 20.28 -8.12 7.10
C ALA A 282 18.98 -7.63 6.46
N SER A 283 18.42 -6.52 6.93
CA SER A 283 17.19 -5.92 6.37
C SER A 283 17.41 -5.47 4.92
N ILE A 284 16.40 -5.69 4.06
CA ILE A 284 16.36 -5.17 2.70
C ILE A 284 15.66 -3.82 2.71
N SER A 285 16.44 -2.76 2.55
CA SER A 285 15.93 -1.39 2.39
C SER A 285 15.94 -0.99 0.92
N LEU A 286 14.93 -0.22 0.52
CA LEU A 286 14.82 0.38 -0.82
C LEU A 286 14.91 1.90 -0.69
N ASN A 287 15.59 2.55 -1.62
CA ASN A 287 15.52 4.00 -1.80
C ASN A 287 14.18 4.36 -2.46
N SER A 288 13.13 4.47 -1.64
CA SER A 288 11.77 4.76 -2.08
C SER A 288 11.57 6.20 -2.59
N GLY A 289 12.42 7.14 -2.15
CA GLY A 289 12.24 8.55 -2.45
C GLY A 289 12.80 9.47 -1.38
N PHE A 290 12.51 10.77 -1.53
CA PHE A 290 12.72 11.77 -0.51
C PHE A 290 11.65 12.85 -0.56
N SER A 291 11.39 13.45 0.59
CA SER A 291 10.50 14.61 0.71
C SER A 291 11.23 15.88 0.29
N PHE A 292 10.49 16.82 -0.29
CA PHE A 292 11.02 18.12 -0.71
C PHE A 292 10.02 19.22 -0.41
N ARG A 293 10.49 20.45 -0.43
CA ARG A 293 9.67 21.65 -0.39
C ARG A 293 9.75 22.38 -1.72
N TYR A 294 8.68 23.08 -2.07
CA TYR A 294 8.60 23.89 -3.29
C TYR A 294 7.81 25.18 -3.04
N ASP A 295 7.92 26.09 -4.01
CA ASP A 295 7.16 27.32 -4.06
C ASP A 295 5.86 27.07 -4.86
N SER A 296 4.73 27.01 -4.15
CA SER A 296 3.45 26.61 -4.73
C SER A 296 2.80 27.68 -5.59
N ASN A 297 3.16 28.95 -5.37
CA ASN A 297 2.50 30.11 -5.97
C ASN A 297 3.46 31.00 -6.79
N ASN A 298 4.73 30.58 -6.90
CA ASN A 298 5.81 31.24 -7.62
C ASN A 298 6.11 32.66 -7.09
N ASP A 299 5.95 32.90 -5.79
CA ASP A 299 6.26 34.17 -5.10
C ASP A 299 7.68 34.22 -4.51
N THR A 300 8.50 33.21 -4.79
CA THR A 300 9.86 32.97 -4.28
C THR A 300 9.95 32.52 -2.82
N GLN A 301 8.82 32.18 -2.18
CA GLN A 301 8.80 31.55 -0.88
C GLN A 301 8.46 30.06 -1.01
N VAL A 302 9.24 29.24 -0.31
CA VAL A 302 9.01 27.80 -0.24
C VAL A 302 7.95 27.54 0.83
N ASP A 303 6.70 27.33 0.39
CA ASP A 303 5.52 27.33 1.25
C ASP A 303 4.74 26.01 1.27
N ALA A 304 5.09 25.04 0.41
CA ALA A 304 4.40 23.76 0.29
C ALA A 304 5.35 22.54 0.30
N TYR A 305 4.80 21.37 0.60
CA TYR A 305 5.51 20.10 0.71
C TYR A 305 5.17 19.13 -0.43
N GLY A 306 6.15 18.31 -0.82
CA GLY A 306 5.97 17.24 -1.80
C GLY A 306 6.89 16.06 -1.53
N HIS A 307 6.68 14.98 -2.27
CA HIS A 307 7.51 13.78 -2.19
C HIS A 307 7.84 13.29 -3.59
N VAL A 308 9.09 12.85 -3.82
CA VAL A 308 9.52 12.26 -5.08
C VAL A 308 10.06 10.87 -4.84
N GLY A 309 9.65 9.92 -5.67
CA GLY A 309 10.10 8.54 -5.61
C GLY A 309 10.02 7.83 -6.96
N TYR A 310 10.12 6.50 -6.94
CA TYR A 310 10.09 5.68 -8.17
C TYR A 310 8.82 5.89 -9.01
N TRP A 311 7.69 6.15 -8.36
CA TRP A 311 6.38 6.32 -9.01
C TRP A 311 6.13 7.72 -9.56
N GLY A 312 7.00 8.69 -9.27
CA GLY A 312 6.87 10.06 -9.71
C GLY A 312 6.91 11.05 -8.56
N VAL A 313 6.18 12.16 -8.73
CA VAL A 313 6.17 13.30 -7.81
C VAL A 313 4.76 13.52 -7.31
N TRP A 314 4.62 13.60 -6.00
CA TRP A 314 3.42 14.05 -5.31
C TRP A 314 3.65 15.44 -4.71
N THR A 315 2.58 16.25 -4.67
CA THR A 315 2.60 17.63 -4.19
C THR A 315 1.35 17.96 -3.39
N GLU A 316 1.53 18.78 -2.34
CA GLU A 316 0.45 19.32 -1.54
C GLU A 316 -0.56 20.12 -2.40
N GLY A 317 -1.85 19.86 -2.21
CA GLY A 317 -2.94 20.50 -2.96
C GLY A 317 -3.06 20.06 -4.42
N ASP A 318 -2.52 18.90 -4.81
CA ASP A 318 -2.58 18.32 -6.16
C ASP A 318 -2.09 19.28 -7.27
N THR A 319 -1.14 20.16 -6.92
CA THR A 319 -0.64 21.18 -7.84
C THR A 319 0.33 20.55 -8.85
N THR A 320 0.00 20.62 -10.14
CA THR A 320 0.92 20.17 -11.21
C THR A 320 2.10 21.13 -11.34
N LEU A 321 3.32 20.63 -11.08
CA LEU A 321 4.54 21.43 -11.18
C LEU A 321 5.06 21.50 -12.61
N PRO A 322 5.46 22.70 -13.10
CA PRO A 322 6.12 22.84 -14.39
C PRO A 322 7.45 22.08 -14.46
N ASN A 323 7.80 21.60 -15.66
CA ASN A 323 9.14 21.08 -15.92
C ASN A 323 10.20 22.14 -15.60
N GLY A 324 11.28 21.75 -14.93
CA GLY A 324 12.37 22.64 -14.52
C GLY A 324 12.18 23.34 -13.18
N THR A 325 11.07 23.10 -12.46
CA THR A 325 10.87 23.61 -11.09
C THR A 325 12.00 23.15 -10.18
N THR A 326 12.47 24.07 -9.33
CA THR A 326 13.48 23.75 -8.30
C THR A 326 12.78 23.17 -7.09
N LEU A 327 13.22 21.98 -6.65
CA LEU A 327 12.74 21.30 -5.46
C LEU A 327 13.85 21.34 -4.42
N VAL A 328 13.51 21.65 -3.17
CA VAL A 328 14.48 21.73 -2.08
C VAL A 328 14.27 20.54 -1.17
N ALA A 329 15.18 19.56 -1.22
CA ALA A 329 15.18 18.45 -0.27
C ALA A 329 16.10 18.78 0.90
N GLU A 330 15.71 18.44 2.11
CA GLU A 330 16.53 18.62 3.30
C GLU A 330 17.02 17.25 3.77
N ASP A 331 18.34 17.14 3.96
CA ASP A 331 18.94 15.95 4.56
C ASP A 331 18.76 16.05 6.09
N GLU A 332 17.80 15.27 6.58
CA GLU A 332 17.32 15.26 7.97
C GLU A 332 18.42 14.86 8.99
N ASN A 333 19.47 14.15 8.55
CA ASN A 333 20.57 13.74 9.43
C ASN A 333 21.66 14.80 9.56
N THR A 334 21.74 15.74 8.61
CA THR A 334 22.82 16.71 8.52
C THR A 334 22.35 18.16 8.56
N GLY A 335 21.03 18.40 8.45
CA GLY A 335 20.43 19.74 8.37
C GLY A 335 20.84 20.49 7.10
N THR A 336 21.21 19.77 6.03
CA THR A 336 21.69 20.38 4.79
C THR A 336 20.63 20.30 3.69
N SER A 337 20.32 21.44 3.06
CA SER A 337 19.42 21.47 1.91
C SER A 337 20.16 21.18 0.60
N GLN A 338 19.59 20.31 -0.23
CA GLN A 338 20.00 20.03 -1.59
C GLN A 338 18.91 20.45 -2.58
N ASN A 339 19.33 21.15 -3.63
CA ASN A 339 18.43 21.53 -4.71
C ASN A 339 18.40 20.47 -5.79
N TYR A 340 17.19 20.11 -6.20
CA TYR A 340 16.89 19.26 -7.32
C TYR A 340 16.10 20.02 -8.37
N THR A 341 16.11 19.54 -9.60
CA THR A 341 15.31 20.09 -10.70
C THR A 341 14.34 19.04 -11.19
N LEU A 342 13.04 19.36 -11.14
CA LEU A 342 11.98 18.51 -11.69
C LEU A 342 12.17 18.34 -13.20
N VAL A 343 12.11 17.09 -13.65
CA VAL A 343 12.08 16.71 -15.05
C VAL A 343 10.79 15.96 -15.34
N THR A 344 9.96 16.48 -16.23
CA THR A 344 8.72 15.82 -16.67
C THR A 344 8.78 15.48 -18.16
N ALA A 345 8.15 14.37 -18.53
CA ALA A 345 8.02 13.93 -19.92
C ALA A 345 6.57 13.50 -20.22
N PRO A 346 6.07 13.69 -21.46
CA PRO A 346 4.66 13.49 -21.83
C PRO A 346 4.25 12.01 -21.88
N GLY A 347 5.16 11.10 -21.54
CA GLY A 347 4.95 9.67 -21.53
C GLY A 347 6.03 8.97 -20.71
N ARG A 348 5.96 7.65 -20.65
CA ARG A 348 6.92 6.79 -19.95
C ARG A 348 7.31 5.60 -20.83
N LEU A 349 8.60 5.27 -20.80
CA LEU A 349 9.13 4.07 -21.46
C LEU A 349 9.17 2.93 -20.44
N ILE A 350 8.57 1.81 -20.81
CA ILE A 350 8.37 0.65 -19.94
C ILE A 350 9.16 -0.51 -20.50
N LYS A 351 10.20 -0.95 -19.78
CA LYS A 351 10.91 -2.19 -20.06
C LYS A 351 10.05 -3.35 -19.56
N ASN A 352 9.86 -4.35 -20.41
CA ASN A 352 9.18 -5.59 -20.11
C ASN A 352 10.19 -6.73 -20.22
N GLU A 353 10.37 -7.48 -19.15
CA GLU A 353 11.15 -8.71 -19.15
C GLU A 353 10.21 -9.92 -19.16
N VAL A 354 10.38 -10.78 -20.16
CA VAL A 354 9.51 -11.92 -20.36
C VAL A 354 9.80 -13.00 -19.34
N LYS A 355 8.77 -13.39 -18.60
CA LYS A 355 8.76 -14.55 -17.70
C LYS A 355 7.82 -15.62 -18.27
N THR A 356 8.03 -16.86 -17.86
CA THR A 356 7.19 -17.99 -18.28
C THR A 356 6.60 -18.73 -17.10
N LEU A 357 5.35 -19.17 -17.23
CA LEU A 357 4.68 -20.06 -16.29
C LEU A 357 4.30 -21.33 -17.05
N ALA A 358 4.83 -22.49 -16.63
CA ALA A 358 4.44 -23.77 -17.22
C ALA A 358 2.91 -23.96 -17.12
N LEU A 359 2.27 -24.48 -18.18
CA LEU A 359 0.82 -24.71 -18.18
C LEU A 359 0.37 -25.65 -17.04
N SER A 360 1.23 -26.59 -16.64
CA SER A 360 0.98 -27.45 -15.48
C SER A 360 0.77 -26.67 -14.17
N ASN A 361 1.26 -25.44 -14.12
CA ASN A 361 1.20 -24.55 -12.95
C ASN A 361 0.22 -23.38 -13.18
N ALA A 362 -0.49 -23.34 -14.32
CA ALA A 362 -1.49 -22.32 -14.63
C ALA A 362 -2.83 -22.57 -13.93
N ARG A 363 -3.05 -23.79 -13.41
CA ARG A 363 -4.25 -24.13 -12.65
C ARG A 363 -4.33 -23.29 -11.37
N GLY A 364 -5.50 -22.71 -11.12
CA GLY A 364 -5.74 -21.82 -9.98
C GLY A 364 -5.44 -20.34 -10.26
N VAL A 365 -4.70 -20.02 -11.33
CA VAL A 365 -4.54 -18.63 -11.77
C VAL A 365 -5.83 -18.12 -12.37
N ILE A 366 -6.26 -16.94 -11.93
CA ILE A 366 -7.44 -16.24 -12.44
C ILE A 366 -7.01 -15.26 -13.53
N PHE A 367 -7.69 -15.33 -14.67
CA PHE A 367 -7.47 -14.47 -15.82
C PHE A 367 -8.72 -13.64 -16.14
N SER A 368 -8.54 -12.35 -16.42
CA SER A 368 -9.53 -11.50 -17.07
C SER A 368 -9.35 -11.59 -18.59
N TYR A 369 -10.47 -11.68 -19.30
CA TYR A 369 -10.49 -11.81 -20.76
C TYR A 369 -11.62 -10.98 -21.36
N TRP A 370 -11.35 -10.37 -22.52
CA TRP A 370 -12.33 -9.56 -23.25
C TRP A 370 -12.49 -10.10 -24.66
N ASP A 371 -13.74 -10.31 -25.04
CA ASP A 371 -14.13 -10.62 -26.40
C ASP A 371 -15.34 -9.77 -26.81
N SER A 372 -15.80 -9.90 -28.04
CA SER A 372 -16.98 -9.16 -28.50
C SER A 372 -18.29 -9.60 -27.81
N SER A 373 -18.31 -10.74 -27.13
CA SER A 373 -19.53 -11.31 -26.55
C SER A 373 -19.79 -10.81 -25.13
N VAL A 374 -18.75 -10.42 -24.38
CA VAL A 374 -18.84 -10.07 -22.95
C VAL A 374 -19.88 -8.99 -22.65
N TYR A 375 -19.87 -7.90 -23.42
CA TYR A 375 -20.81 -6.80 -23.23
C TYR A 375 -22.24 -7.17 -23.61
N SER A 376 -22.39 -8.03 -24.63
CA SER A 376 -23.72 -8.53 -25.02
C SER A 376 -24.31 -9.51 -24.00
N ALA A 377 -23.45 -10.16 -23.21
CA ALA A 377 -23.84 -11.01 -22.09
C ALA A 377 -24.11 -10.23 -20.80
N GLY A 378 -23.91 -8.90 -20.79
CA GLY A 378 -24.15 -8.04 -19.63
C GLY A 378 -23.02 -8.00 -18.60
N TYR A 379 -21.79 -8.35 -19.02
CA TYR A 379 -20.60 -8.33 -18.17
C TYR A 379 -19.58 -7.27 -18.64
N ASN A 380 -18.75 -6.78 -17.71
CA ASN A 380 -17.63 -5.90 -18.06
C ASN A 380 -16.41 -6.68 -18.58
N GLN A 381 -16.18 -7.89 -18.05
CA GLN A 381 -15.10 -8.79 -18.44
C GLN A 381 -15.45 -10.25 -18.13
N TRP A 382 -14.79 -11.20 -18.80
CA TRP A 382 -14.88 -12.63 -18.49
C TRP A 382 -13.81 -13.03 -17.48
N VAL A 383 -14.14 -13.96 -16.59
CA VAL A 383 -13.19 -14.68 -15.76
C VAL A 383 -12.86 -16.01 -16.45
N VAL A 384 -11.57 -16.24 -16.65
CA VAL A 384 -11.03 -17.41 -17.32
C VAL A 384 -10.11 -18.18 -16.38
N LYS A 385 -10.21 -19.50 -16.42
CA LYS A 385 -9.35 -20.44 -15.67
C LYS A 385 -8.78 -21.49 -16.62
N TYR A 386 -7.56 -21.95 -16.33
CA TYR A 386 -7.01 -23.13 -16.99
C TYR A 386 -7.51 -24.40 -16.30
N LEU A 387 -8.33 -25.18 -16.99
CA LEU A 387 -8.96 -26.40 -16.48
C LEU A 387 -8.38 -27.63 -17.16
N THR A 388 -8.36 -28.75 -16.44
CA THR A 388 -7.83 -30.03 -16.94
C THR A 388 -8.85 -31.16 -16.84
N VAL A 389 -8.74 -32.14 -17.73
CA VAL A 389 -9.59 -33.34 -17.74
C VAL A 389 -9.46 -34.12 -16.43
N ASN A 390 -8.26 -34.17 -15.85
CA ASN A 390 -7.98 -34.98 -14.67
C ASN A 390 -8.60 -34.39 -13.40
N ASP A 391 -8.62 -33.07 -13.26
CA ASP A 391 -8.95 -32.41 -12.00
C ASP A 391 -10.29 -31.64 -12.03
N ASP A 392 -10.78 -31.27 -13.22
CA ASP A 392 -11.89 -30.29 -13.35
C ASP A 392 -13.09 -30.83 -14.15
N SER A 393 -13.12 -32.13 -14.45
CA SER A 393 -14.23 -32.80 -15.17
C SER A 393 -14.59 -32.21 -16.54
N VAL A 394 -13.65 -31.51 -17.18
CA VAL A 394 -13.79 -30.97 -18.54
C VAL A 394 -13.40 -32.00 -19.60
N GLY A 395 -13.85 -31.80 -20.84
CA GLY A 395 -13.58 -32.72 -21.95
C GLY A 395 -12.16 -32.63 -22.55
N THR A 396 -11.49 -31.49 -22.38
CA THR A 396 -10.16 -31.21 -22.92
C THR A 396 -9.45 -30.22 -21.98
N ASP A 397 -8.13 -30.36 -21.81
CA ASP A 397 -7.33 -29.36 -21.11
C ASP A 397 -7.33 -28.03 -21.89
N GLY A 398 -7.58 -26.91 -21.22
CA GLY A 398 -7.66 -25.62 -21.91
C GLY A 398 -8.09 -24.45 -21.04
N PHE A 399 -8.22 -23.28 -21.68
CA PHE A 399 -8.73 -22.06 -21.06
C PHE A 399 -10.25 -22.01 -21.19
N TYR A 400 -10.94 -21.95 -20.06
CA TYR A 400 -12.39 -21.90 -20.00
C TYR A 400 -12.85 -20.58 -19.41
N ILE A 401 -13.85 -19.95 -20.04
CA ILE A 401 -14.66 -18.92 -19.39
C ILE A 401 -15.50 -19.63 -18.33
N THR A 402 -15.32 -19.28 -17.07
CA THR A 402 -16.03 -19.88 -15.93
C THR A 402 -17.02 -18.92 -15.30
N ASP A 403 -16.74 -17.62 -15.35
CA ASP A 403 -17.56 -16.61 -14.68
C ASP A 403 -17.64 -15.31 -15.50
N GLY A 404 -18.70 -14.54 -15.30
CA GLY A 404 -18.83 -13.15 -15.76
C GLY A 404 -18.57 -12.18 -14.60
N LEU A 405 -17.96 -11.02 -14.90
CA LEU A 405 -17.53 -10.06 -13.89
C LEU A 405 -18.07 -8.66 -14.18
N ASN A 406 -18.67 -8.04 -13.15
CA ASN A 406 -19.09 -6.65 -13.15
C ASN A 406 -18.47 -5.86 -12.01
N TRP A 407 -18.19 -4.58 -12.24
CA TRP A 407 -17.75 -3.64 -11.21
C TRP A 407 -18.97 -2.90 -10.65
N GLY A 408 -19.22 -3.06 -9.35
CA GLY A 408 -20.26 -2.31 -8.64
C GLY A 408 -19.69 -1.49 -7.50
N ASP A 409 -20.55 -0.73 -6.82
CA ASP A 409 -20.16 0.18 -5.71
C ASP A 409 -19.49 -0.55 -4.53
N ASN A 410 -19.73 -1.87 -4.40
CA ASN A 410 -19.13 -2.74 -3.37
C ASN A 410 -17.99 -3.61 -3.93
N GLY A 411 -17.37 -3.21 -5.05
CA GLY A 411 -16.28 -3.93 -5.70
C GLY A 411 -16.73 -4.99 -6.70
N GLN A 412 -15.86 -5.97 -6.94
CA GLN A 412 -16.01 -6.98 -7.98
C GLN A 412 -17.18 -7.93 -7.69
N GLN A 413 -18.13 -8.03 -8.63
CA GLN A 413 -19.24 -8.98 -8.60
C GLN A 413 -18.99 -10.08 -9.63
N ILE A 414 -18.74 -11.30 -9.15
CA ILE A 414 -18.50 -12.49 -9.98
C ILE A 414 -19.78 -13.33 -10.03
N THR A 415 -20.18 -13.74 -11.23
CA THR A 415 -21.35 -14.59 -11.46
C THR A 415 -20.93 -15.80 -12.27
N ASP A 416 -21.07 -17.00 -11.71
CA ASP A 416 -20.81 -18.26 -12.41
C ASP A 416 -21.60 -18.32 -13.72
N VAL A 417 -20.93 -18.77 -14.78
CA VAL A 417 -21.57 -19.07 -16.07
C VAL A 417 -21.34 -20.52 -16.44
N THR A 418 -21.98 -20.98 -17.51
CA THR A 418 -21.66 -22.32 -18.02
C THR A 418 -20.25 -22.30 -18.58
N ASP A 419 -19.39 -23.20 -18.12
CA ASP A 419 -18.02 -23.32 -18.59
C ASP A 419 -17.94 -23.42 -20.12
N GLN A 420 -17.17 -22.54 -20.74
CA GLN A 420 -17.01 -22.47 -22.19
C GLN A 420 -15.53 -22.49 -22.58
N LEU A 421 -15.11 -23.50 -23.34
CA LEU A 421 -13.74 -23.60 -23.86
C LEU A 421 -13.47 -22.47 -24.86
N ILE A 422 -12.42 -21.69 -24.63
CA ILE A 422 -11.92 -20.72 -25.60
C ILE A 422 -11.25 -21.48 -26.74
N SER A 423 -11.83 -21.38 -27.93
CA SER A 423 -11.31 -22.04 -29.13
C SER A 423 -10.17 -21.22 -29.74
N ILE A 424 -9.00 -21.83 -29.88
CA ILE A 424 -7.78 -21.21 -30.41
C ILE A 424 -7.16 -22.12 -31.47
N SER A 425 -6.68 -21.55 -32.57
CA SER A 425 -6.08 -22.27 -33.70
C SER A 425 -4.55 -22.26 -33.66
N ALA A 426 -3.92 -23.13 -34.46
CA ALA A 426 -2.47 -23.16 -34.59
C ALA A 426 -1.91 -21.79 -35.05
N GLY A 427 -0.98 -21.24 -34.27
CA GLY A 427 -0.38 -19.93 -34.52
C GLY A 427 -1.15 -18.74 -33.94
N GLU A 428 -2.33 -18.96 -33.34
CA GLU A 428 -3.07 -17.93 -32.64
C GLU A 428 -2.61 -17.80 -31.18
N SER A 429 -2.71 -16.58 -30.64
CA SER A 429 -2.46 -16.30 -29.23
C SER A 429 -3.71 -15.76 -28.56
N ILE A 430 -3.92 -16.13 -27.30
CA ILE A 430 -4.87 -15.44 -26.44
C ILE A 430 -4.12 -14.43 -25.57
N TYR A 431 -4.74 -13.27 -25.39
CA TYR A 431 -4.27 -12.19 -24.55
C TYR A 431 -5.24 -12.04 -23.39
N MET A 432 -4.71 -12.11 -22.19
CA MET A 432 -5.45 -12.08 -20.93
C MET A 432 -4.76 -11.13 -19.98
N TRP A 433 -5.42 -10.82 -18.87
CA TRP A 433 -4.87 -10.07 -17.77
C TRP A 433 -4.97 -10.90 -16.49
N SER A 434 -3.99 -10.85 -15.60
CA SER A 434 -4.05 -11.53 -14.31
C SER A 434 -3.41 -10.67 -13.24
N GLU A 435 -4.20 -10.20 -12.28
CA GLU A 435 -3.69 -9.51 -11.10
C GLU A 435 -2.67 -10.38 -10.36
N GLN A 436 -2.94 -11.69 -10.27
CA GLN A 436 -2.07 -12.66 -9.62
C GLN A 436 -0.68 -12.78 -10.28
N LEU A 437 -0.58 -12.56 -11.59
CA LEU A 437 0.70 -12.59 -12.31
C LEU A 437 1.25 -11.19 -12.60
N GLY A 438 0.65 -10.14 -12.05
CA GLY A 438 1.12 -8.77 -12.21
C GLY A 438 0.82 -8.17 -13.59
N GLY A 439 -0.28 -8.56 -14.22
CA GLY A 439 -0.83 -7.86 -15.39
C GLY A 439 -0.97 -8.73 -16.64
N GLU A 440 -0.45 -8.27 -17.76
CA GLU A 440 -0.66 -8.89 -19.08
C GLU A 440 -0.10 -10.33 -19.13
N VAL A 441 -0.94 -11.26 -19.59
CA VAL A 441 -0.60 -12.65 -19.81
C VAL A 441 -0.93 -13.04 -21.25
N LYS A 442 -0.02 -13.77 -21.88
CA LYS A 442 -0.21 -14.29 -23.22
C LYS A 442 0.01 -15.80 -23.25
N TYR A 443 -0.82 -16.47 -24.04
CA TYR A 443 -0.62 -17.88 -24.38
C TYR A 443 -0.61 -18.04 -25.89
N LEU A 444 0.45 -18.64 -26.42
CA LEU A 444 0.51 -19.09 -27.82
C LEU A 444 0.00 -20.54 -27.90
N TYR A 445 -0.98 -20.80 -28.77
CA TYR A 445 -1.56 -22.13 -28.89
C TYR A 445 -0.50 -23.20 -29.22
N GLY A 446 -0.45 -24.26 -28.41
CA GLY A 446 0.51 -25.35 -28.52
C GLY A 446 1.81 -25.14 -27.72
N SER A 447 1.97 -23.98 -27.08
CA SER A 447 3.05 -23.74 -26.12
C SER A 447 2.87 -24.59 -24.86
N THR A 448 3.97 -24.95 -24.19
CA THR A 448 3.94 -25.62 -22.87
C THR A 448 3.90 -24.63 -21.72
N SER A 449 3.92 -23.33 -21.99
CA SER A 449 3.92 -22.26 -21.00
C SER A 449 3.16 -21.02 -21.45
N LEU A 450 2.62 -20.30 -20.47
CA LEU A 450 2.17 -18.91 -20.55
C LEU A 450 3.37 -17.97 -20.48
N THR A 451 3.25 -16.78 -21.06
CA THR A 451 4.19 -15.67 -20.87
C THR A 451 3.52 -14.54 -20.12
N PHE A 452 4.21 -13.97 -19.16
CA PHE A 452 3.84 -12.75 -18.43
C PHE A 452 5.11 -11.89 -18.28
N TYR A 453 4.99 -10.69 -17.72
CA TYR A 453 6.09 -9.72 -17.78
C TYR A 453 6.38 -9.10 -16.42
N GLU A 454 7.67 -8.93 -16.15
CA GLU A 454 8.14 -8.01 -15.11
C GLU A 454 8.35 -6.63 -15.75
N GLN A 455 7.71 -5.60 -15.21
CA GLN A 455 7.76 -4.25 -15.76
C GLN A 455 8.72 -3.35 -14.97
N THR A 456 9.44 -2.49 -15.68
CA THR A 456 10.30 -1.47 -15.08
C THR A 456 10.16 -0.18 -15.88
N PHE A 457 9.94 0.93 -15.19
CA PHE A 457 9.87 2.24 -15.81
C PHE A 457 11.28 2.78 -15.99
N ILE A 458 11.60 3.16 -17.21
CA ILE A 458 12.88 3.80 -17.55
C ILE A 458 12.77 5.26 -17.15
N ASN A 459 13.39 5.61 -16.02
CA ASN A 459 13.33 6.97 -15.48
C ASN A 459 14.50 7.84 -15.96
N GLY A 460 15.45 7.26 -16.69
CA GLY A 460 16.60 7.95 -17.25
C GLY A 460 17.88 7.79 -16.43
N SER A 461 17.83 7.10 -15.29
CA SER A 461 19.01 6.83 -14.48
C SER A 461 19.80 5.59 -14.94
N GLU A 462 19.30 4.86 -15.94
CA GLU A 462 19.89 3.64 -16.50
C GLU A 462 21.11 3.95 -17.41
N VAL A 463 22.12 4.61 -16.88
CA VAL A 463 23.33 5.10 -17.59
C VAL A 463 24.60 4.32 -17.25
N GLY A 464 24.51 3.29 -16.40
CA GLY A 464 25.63 2.42 -16.04
C GLY A 464 26.10 1.53 -17.19
N THR A 465 27.25 0.87 -17.00
CA THR A 465 27.78 -0.07 -18.01
C THR A 465 26.82 -1.24 -18.20
N GLY A 466 26.36 -1.45 -19.45
CA GLY A 466 25.37 -2.46 -19.81
C GLY A 466 23.91 -2.02 -19.66
N ASP A 467 23.66 -0.81 -19.15
CA ASP A 467 22.30 -0.26 -19.05
C ASP A 467 21.80 0.31 -20.38
N LEU A 468 20.48 0.52 -20.48
CA LEU A 468 19.82 0.94 -21.71
C LEU A 468 20.37 2.26 -22.27
N LEU A 469 20.75 3.19 -21.39
CA LEU A 469 21.21 4.54 -21.72
C LEU A 469 22.70 4.72 -21.40
N GLU A 470 23.51 3.65 -21.42
CA GLU A 470 24.97 3.73 -21.25
C GLU A 470 25.61 4.78 -22.19
N SER A 471 25.06 4.94 -23.40
CA SER A 471 25.52 5.92 -24.39
C SER A 471 24.76 7.26 -24.34
N GLY A 472 23.96 7.52 -23.29
CA GLY A 472 23.06 8.66 -23.14
C GLY A 472 21.79 8.62 -24.01
N SER A 473 21.71 7.69 -24.95
CA SER A 473 20.53 7.48 -25.80
C SER A 473 20.46 6.05 -26.34
N VAL A 474 19.25 5.63 -26.72
CA VAL A 474 18.97 4.34 -27.33
C VAL A 474 18.13 4.51 -28.59
N ALA A 475 18.41 3.65 -29.59
CA ALA A 475 17.58 3.48 -30.77
C ALA A 475 16.70 2.22 -30.64
N LEU A 476 15.40 2.41 -30.77
CA LEU A 476 14.38 1.36 -30.66
C LEU A 476 13.72 1.10 -32.01
N LYS A 477 13.49 -0.17 -32.30
CA LYS A 477 12.86 -0.68 -33.52
C LYS A 477 11.46 -1.16 -33.19
N CYS A 478 10.46 -0.60 -33.87
CA CYS A 478 9.07 -0.99 -33.75
C CYS A 478 8.58 -1.68 -35.03
N PHE A 479 7.76 -2.72 -34.88
CA PHE A 479 7.22 -3.49 -36.02
C PHE A 479 5.70 -3.53 -36.07
N ASP A 480 5.04 -3.45 -34.92
CA ASP A 480 3.59 -3.56 -34.78
C ASP A 480 3.08 -2.42 -33.88
N ARG A 481 1.90 -1.87 -34.18
CA ARG A 481 1.28 -0.74 -33.47
C ARG A 481 2.26 0.40 -33.17
N CYS A 482 2.98 0.87 -34.19
CA CYS A 482 4.01 1.89 -34.04
C CYS A 482 3.41 3.30 -34.06
N PRO A 483 3.52 4.09 -32.98
CA PRO A 483 2.89 5.41 -32.90
C PRO A 483 3.31 6.38 -34.00
N VAL A 484 2.41 7.28 -34.40
CA VAL A 484 2.67 8.20 -35.52
C VAL A 484 3.58 9.38 -35.17
N GLY A 485 3.77 9.68 -33.88
CA GLY A 485 4.44 10.89 -33.38
C GLY A 485 3.47 11.66 -32.49
N THR A 486 3.40 12.98 -32.67
CA THR A 486 2.41 13.83 -32.00
C THR A 486 1.01 13.41 -32.45
N LEU A 487 0.14 13.09 -31.49
CA LEU A 487 -1.20 12.56 -31.71
C LEU A 487 -2.24 13.69 -31.69
N ASP A 488 -2.94 13.87 -32.80
CA ASP A 488 -4.10 14.75 -32.88
C ASP A 488 -5.39 14.00 -32.56
N LEU A 489 -6.48 14.73 -32.28
CA LEU A 489 -7.77 14.10 -31.95
C LEU A 489 -8.29 13.17 -33.07
N SER A 490 -7.93 13.44 -34.33
CA SER A 490 -8.27 12.57 -35.47
C SER A 490 -7.57 11.22 -35.44
N ASP A 491 -6.41 11.13 -34.81
CA ASP A 491 -5.63 9.89 -34.67
C ASP A 491 -6.17 9.03 -33.53
N LEU A 492 -7.10 9.55 -32.73
CA LEU A 492 -7.65 8.87 -31.55
C LEU A 492 -9.09 8.42 -31.76
N ALA A 493 -9.57 8.35 -33.00
CA ALA A 493 -10.96 8.03 -33.31
C ALA A 493 -11.23 6.51 -33.29
N ASN A 494 -10.25 5.69 -33.65
CA ASN A 494 -10.42 4.24 -33.85
C ASN A 494 -9.32 3.41 -33.18
N PHE A 495 -9.67 2.19 -32.75
CA PHE A 495 -8.71 1.23 -32.18
C PHE A 495 -7.61 0.77 -33.15
N ASP A 496 -7.88 0.75 -34.46
CA ASP A 496 -6.92 0.34 -35.48
C ASP A 496 -7.27 0.96 -36.85
N GLY A 497 -6.33 0.92 -37.78
CA GLY A 497 -6.47 1.42 -39.14
C GLY A 497 -6.48 2.94 -39.23
N SER A 498 -7.25 3.49 -40.17
CA SER A 498 -7.33 4.93 -40.39
C SER A 498 -7.94 5.64 -39.18
N GLY A 499 -7.28 6.70 -38.70
CA GLY A 499 -7.73 7.44 -37.50
C GLY A 499 -7.41 6.72 -36.18
N SER A 500 -6.44 5.80 -36.22
CA SER A 500 -5.78 5.23 -35.05
C SER A 500 -4.40 5.89 -34.86
N PRO A 501 -3.80 5.81 -33.65
CA PRO A 501 -2.54 6.48 -33.35
C PRO A 501 -1.34 5.76 -33.95
N TYR A 502 -1.56 4.67 -34.69
CA TYR A 502 -0.54 3.78 -35.19
C TYR A 502 -0.33 3.94 -36.69
N SER A 503 0.93 3.78 -37.10
CA SER A 503 1.30 3.68 -38.50
C SER A 503 0.82 2.36 -39.10
N ALA A 504 0.74 2.30 -40.42
CA ALA A 504 0.48 1.04 -41.12
C ALA A 504 1.52 -0.03 -40.74
N GLN A 505 1.05 -1.28 -40.64
CA GLN A 505 1.87 -2.45 -40.32
C GLN A 505 3.10 -2.56 -41.24
N VAL A 506 4.28 -2.82 -40.67
CA VAL A 506 5.51 -2.98 -41.44
C VAL A 506 5.55 -4.34 -42.13
N ALA A 507 6.20 -4.43 -43.30
CA ALA A 507 6.15 -5.64 -44.12
C ALA A 507 7.19 -6.70 -43.71
N ASN A 508 8.33 -6.29 -43.16
CA ASN A 508 9.43 -7.16 -42.76
C ASN A 508 10.36 -6.45 -41.75
N VAL A 509 11.32 -7.19 -41.18
CA VAL A 509 12.24 -6.68 -40.16
C VAL A 509 13.07 -5.48 -40.66
N ALA A 510 13.46 -5.45 -41.94
CA ALA A 510 14.24 -4.34 -42.50
C ALA A 510 13.43 -3.03 -42.67
N SER A 511 12.09 -3.10 -42.58
CA SER A 511 11.17 -1.96 -42.67
C SER A 511 10.70 -1.45 -41.29
N ALA A 512 11.41 -1.79 -40.22
CA ALA A 512 11.11 -1.31 -38.87
C ALA A 512 10.95 0.22 -38.81
N ILE A 513 10.04 0.69 -37.95
CA ILE A 513 9.92 2.11 -37.64
C ILE A 513 10.88 2.45 -36.51
N ASP A 514 11.71 3.45 -36.76
CA ASP A 514 12.80 3.84 -35.86
C ASP A 514 12.37 4.91 -34.88
N PHE A 515 12.63 4.65 -33.60
CA PHE A 515 12.47 5.61 -32.51
C PHE A 515 13.80 5.84 -31.79
N SER A 516 13.95 7.03 -31.22
CA SER A 516 15.04 7.33 -30.29
C SER A 516 14.50 7.76 -28.93
N PHE A 517 15.27 7.47 -27.89
CA PHE A 517 14.99 7.88 -26.51
C PHE A 517 16.32 8.30 -25.87
N SER A 518 16.35 9.44 -25.17
CA SER A 518 17.57 10.09 -24.69
C SER A 518 17.38 10.62 -23.27
N ASP A 519 18.40 10.56 -22.43
CA ASP A 519 18.39 11.12 -21.06
C ASP A 519 18.55 12.66 -21.03
N SER A 520 18.87 13.25 -22.17
CA SER A 520 19.30 14.64 -22.32
C SER A 520 18.74 15.30 -23.59
N GLY A 521 18.86 16.62 -23.67
CA GLY A 521 18.29 17.45 -24.74
C GLY A 521 16.92 18.05 -24.38
N SER A 522 16.31 18.77 -25.32
CA SER A 522 15.01 19.43 -25.12
C SER A 522 13.83 18.46 -25.00
N ASN A 523 13.99 17.24 -25.54
CA ASN A 523 13.02 16.15 -25.48
C ASN A 523 13.59 14.99 -24.65
N ALA A 524 14.32 15.31 -23.58
CA ALA A 524 14.82 14.30 -22.65
C ALA A 524 13.66 13.42 -22.16
N LEU A 525 13.93 12.12 -22.03
CA LEU A 525 12.99 11.09 -21.57
C LEU A 525 11.69 11.01 -22.39
N THR A 526 11.71 11.51 -23.62
CA THR A 526 10.58 11.46 -24.54
C THR A 526 10.91 10.57 -25.72
N LEU A 527 10.02 9.63 -26.06
CA LEU A 527 10.17 8.83 -27.27
C LEU A 527 10.01 9.72 -28.51
N MET A 528 11.01 9.72 -29.38
CA MET A 528 11.04 10.52 -30.60
C MET A 528 10.94 9.61 -31.82
N ARG A 529 10.02 9.90 -32.73
CA ARG A 529 9.94 9.18 -34.01
C ARG A 529 11.00 9.74 -34.96
N THR A 530 11.91 8.89 -35.41
CA THR A 530 13.10 9.33 -36.17
C THR A 530 12.74 9.89 -37.55
N SER A 531 11.72 9.33 -38.21
CA SER A 531 11.38 9.67 -39.60
C SER A 531 10.83 11.10 -39.78
N ASN A 532 10.20 11.65 -38.75
CA ASN A 532 9.60 12.99 -38.77
C ASN A 532 10.10 13.91 -37.63
N SER A 533 10.96 13.40 -36.73
CA SER A 533 11.46 14.15 -35.56
C SER A 533 10.35 14.65 -34.62
N GLU A 534 9.21 13.95 -34.58
CA GLU A 534 8.10 14.27 -33.70
C GLU A 534 8.18 13.50 -32.38
N PRO A 535 7.91 14.14 -31.23
CA PRO A 535 7.73 13.44 -29.96
C PRO A 535 6.44 12.61 -30.00
N VAL A 536 6.46 11.43 -29.40
CA VAL A 536 5.26 10.60 -29.25
C VAL A 536 4.47 11.06 -28.03
N GLN A 537 3.54 11.99 -28.24
CA GLN A 537 2.75 12.61 -27.19
C GLN A 537 1.36 13.02 -27.70
N TYR A 538 0.44 13.31 -26.80
CA TYR A 538 -0.80 13.99 -27.16
C TYR A 538 -0.49 15.43 -27.54
N ASN A 539 -1.15 15.94 -28.58
CA ASN A 539 -1.11 17.36 -28.90
C ASN A 539 -1.61 18.16 -27.68
N SER A 540 -0.86 19.20 -27.27
CA SER A 540 -1.15 20.00 -26.08
C SER A 540 -2.50 20.72 -26.11
N SER A 541 -3.16 20.78 -27.27
CA SER A 541 -4.51 21.33 -27.43
C SER A 541 -5.64 20.37 -27.08
N ILE A 542 -5.34 19.07 -26.90
CA ILE A 542 -6.35 18.06 -26.54
C ILE A 542 -6.66 18.19 -25.05
N THR A 543 -7.95 18.17 -24.73
CA THR A 543 -8.47 18.21 -23.34
C THR A 543 -9.03 16.85 -22.93
N LYS A 544 -9.07 16.59 -21.61
CA LYS A 544 -9.67 15.35 -21.08
C LYS A 544 -11.14 15.17 -21.52
N GLN A 545 -11.90 16.26 -21.61
CA GLN A 545 -13.29 16.22 -22.05
C GLN A 545 -13.45 15.72 -23.50
N GLN A 546 -12.51 16.05 -24.38
CA GLN A 546 -12.52 15.56 -25.76
C GLN A 546 -12.19 14.06 -25.82
N LEU A 547 -11.39 13.56 -24.88
CA LEU A 547 -11.00 12.15 -24.84
C LEU A 547 -12.08 11.22 -24.27
N ASN A 548 -13.05 11.72 -23.52
CA ASN A 548 -14.07 10.86 -22.88
C ASN A 548 -14.83 9.96 -23.87
N ASN A 549 -14.92 10.35 -25.14
CA ASN A 549 -15.57 9.56 -26.20
C ASN A 549 -14.58 8.83 -27.12
N SER A 550 -13.29 8.93 -26.84
CA SER A 550 -12.24 8.24 -27.60
C SER A 550 -11.97 6.86 -27.00
N PRO A 551 -11.64 5.85 -27.84
CA PRO A 551 -11.10 4.57 -27.36
C PRO A 551 -9.80 4.69 -26.54
N TYR A 552 -9.11 5.84 -26.57
CA TYR A 552 -7.82 6.08 -25.90
C TYR A 552 -7.93 7.11 -24.77
N ASN A 553 -9.07 7.14 -24.05
CA ASN A 553 -9.27 8.01 -22.90
C ASN A 553 -8.34 7.71 -21.71
N TRP A 554 -7.78 6.49 -21.67
CA TRP A 554 -6.82 6.00 -20.69
C TRP A 554 -5.35 6.12 -21.11
N GLY A 555 -5.09 6.62 -22.33
CA GLY A 555 -3.75 6.76 -22.91
C GLY A 555 -3.55 5.90 -24.17
N VAL A 556 -2.39 6.07 -24.81
CA VAL A 556 -1.92 5.27 -25.95
C VAL A 556 -0.66 4.53 -25.55
N ARG A 557 -0.61 3.23 -25.88
CA ARG A 557 0.58 2.38 -25.74
C ARG A 557 1.11 1.96 -27.10
N SER A 558 2.41 2.06 -27.32
CA SER A 558 3.02 1.45 -28.51
C SER A 558 2.91 -0.07 -28.49
N GLY A 559 3.05 -0.72 -29.64
CA GLY A 559 3.45 -2.12 -29.65
C GLY A 559 4.87 -2.32 -29.09
N PRO A 560 5.31 -3.59 -28.92
CA PRO A 560 6.65 -3.90 -28.45
C PRO A 560 7.73 -3.30 -29.36
N MET A 561 8.76 -2.75 -28.74
CA MET A 561 9.95 -2.24 -29.39
C MET A 561 11.19 -2.93 -28.83
N VAL A 562 12.19 -3.15 -29.67
CA VAL A 562 13.44 -3.79 -29.25
C VAL A 562 14.64 -2.93 -29.67
N THR A 563 15.80 -3.15 -29.05
CA THR A 563 17.03 -2.48 -29.48
C THR A 563 17.44 -2.95 -30.87
N SER A 564 18.32 -2.19 -31.53
CA SER A 564 18.83 -2.57 -32.85
C SER A 564 19.55 -3.92 -32.86
N ASP A 565 20.22 -4.29 -31.76
CA ASP A 565 20.93 -5.57 -31.64
C ASP A 565 19.95 -6.75 -31.58
N VAL A 566 18.86 -6.63 -30.82
CA VAL A 566 17.80 -7.65 -30.76
C VAL A 566 17.04 -7.72 -32.08
N ALA A 567 16.74 -6.58 -32.71
CA ALA A 567 16.12 -6.57 -34.04
C ALA A 567 16.97 -7.32 -35.09
N ALA A 568 18.30 -7.28 -34.96
CA ALA A 568 19.21 -7.98 -35.87
C ALA A 568 19.19 -9.52 -35.71
N THR A 569 18.68 -10.05 -34.59
CA THR A 569 18.52 -11.50 -34.39
C THR A 569 17.18 -12.03 -34.90
N MET A 570 16.22 -11.13 -35.18
CA MET A 570 14.89 -11.49 -35.68
C MET A 570 14.93 -11.84 -37.18
N THR A 571 14.16 -12.85 -37.58
CA THR A 571 14.01 -13.31 -38.96
C THR A 571 12.70 -12.87 -39.60
N ASN A 572 11.66 -12.68 -38.78
CA ASN A 572 10.37 -12.14 -39.18
C ASN A 572 9.84 -11.20 -38.09
N ILE A 573 8.85 -10.36 -38.44
CA ILE A 573 8.34 -9.33 -37.52
C ILE A 573 7.61 -9.89 -36.30
N TRP A 574 7.12 -11.12 -36.38
CA TRP A 574 6.37 -11.78 -35.31
C TRP A 574 7.31 -12.46 -34.30
N ASP A 575 8.60 -12.56 -34.58
CA ASP A 575 9.62 -13.02 -33.63
C ASP A 575 9.67 -12.13 -32.37
N ILE A 576 9.19 -10.88 -32.44
CA ILE A 576 9.10 -9.97 -31.29
C ILE A 576 8.18 -10.50 -30.19
N TYR A 577 7.29 -11.41 -30.56
CA TYR A 577 6.29 -12.01 -29.71
C TYR A 577 6.65 -13.45 -29.30
N ASP A 578 7.82 -13.95 -29.71
CA ASP A 578 8.35 -15.27 -29.37
C ASP A 578 9.34 -15.15 -28.19
N PRO A 579 9.02 -15.71 -27.01
CA PRO A 579 9.88 -15.62 -25.82
C PRO A 579 11.21 -16.35 -25.98
N SER A 580 11.36 -17.21 -26.98
CA SER A 580 12.64 -17.87 -27.31
C SER A 580 13.59 -16.99 -28.13
N VAL A 581 13.07 -15.91 -28.73
CA VAL A 581 13.83 -14.95 -29.53
C VAL A 581 13.98 -13.62 -28.81
N VAL A 582 12.89 -13.08 -28.26
CA VAL A 582 12.86 -11.80 -27.55
C VAL A 582 12.45 -12.01 -26.09
N THR A 583 13.40 -11.80 -25.19
CA THR A 583 13.20 -11.88 -23.74
C THR A 583 13.03 -10.52 -23.08
N THR A 584 13.31 -9.44 -23.79
CA THR A 584 13.18 -8.06 -23.31
C THR A 584 12.70 -7.16 -24.44
N TYR A 585 11.67 -6.37 -24.16
CA TYR A 585 11.14 -5.36 -25.08
C TYR A 585 10.70 -4.12 -24.31
N TYR A 586 10.41 -3.05 -25.05
CA TYR A 586 10.05 -1.75 -24.52
C TYR A 586 8.71 -1.31 -25.08
N VAL A 587 7.87 -0.70 -24.24
CA VAL A 587 6.59 -0.11 -24.63
C VAL A 587 6.59 1.34 -24.19
N TRP A 588 6.16 2.24 -25.06
CA TRP A 588 5.94 3.63 -24.71
C TRP A 588 4.47 3.85 -24.39
N GLU A 589 4.20 4.48 -23.26
CA GLU A 589 2.87 4.93 -22.87
C GLU A 589 2.82 6.45 -22.82
N THR A 590 1.77 7.06 -23.34
CA THR A 590 1.54 8.51 -23.27
C THR A 590 0.06 8.83 -23.07
N GLY A 591 -0.23 9.96 -22.43
CA GLY A 591 -1.58 10.41 -22.13
C GLY A 591 -1.61 11.76 -21.41
N ILE A 592 -2.82 12.29 -21.22
CA ILE A 592 -3.03 13.58 -20.52
C ILE A 592 -2.96 13.41 -19.00
N SER A 593 -3.23 12.21 -18.49
CA SER A 593 -3.22 11.93 -17.07
C SER A 593 -1.79 11.74 -16.54
N GLN A 594 -1.55 12.13 -15.29
CA GLN A 594 -0.23 12.02 -14.64
C GLN A 594 0.28 10.57 -14.61
N TRP A 595 -0.59 9.58 -14.43
CA TRP A 595 -0.19 8.17 -14.46
C TRP A 595 0.33 7.70 -15.82
N ASN A 596 0.09 8.44 -16.91
CA ASN A 596 0.65 8.13 -18.22
C ASN A 596 1.99 8.83 -18.47
N GLN A 597 2.38 9.78 -17.62
CA GLN A 597 3.53 10.67 -17.80
C GLN A 597 4.66 10.26 -16.86
N LEU A 598 5.88 10.69 -17.17
CA LEU A 598 7.03 10.50 -16.30
C LEU A 598 7.33 11.80 -15.55
N SER A 599 7.60 11.68 -14.25
CA SER A 599 8.19 12.74 -13.44
C SER A 599 9.39 12.16 -12.69
N THR A 600 10.54 12.81 -12.79
CA THR A 600 11.78 12.46 -12.07
C THR A 600 12.53 13.74 -11.71
N VAL A 601 13.68 13.63 -11.06
CA VAL A 601 14.46 14.78 -10.60
C VAL A 601 15.92 14.65 -10.99
N ARG A 602 16.56 15.79 -11.25
CA ARG A 602 18.02 15.89 -11.41
C ARG A 602 18.64 16.53 -10.20
N ASN A 603 19.82 16.04 -9.80
CA ASN A 603 20.63 16.66 -8.77
C ASN A 603 21.43 17.86 -9.30
N SER A 604 22.20 18.50 -8.43
CA SER A 604 23.05 19.67 -8.76
C SER A 604 24.09 19.41 -9.86
N GLN A 605 24.48 18.14 -10.06
CA GLN A 605 25.38 17.68 -11.12
C GLN A 605 24.64 17.39 -12.44
N ASN A 606 23.34 17.70 -12.52
CA ASN A 606 22.45 17.43 -13.66
C ASN A 606 22.33 15.92 -14.00
N ASN A 607 22.57 15.05 -13.02
CA ASN A 607 22.34 13.60 -13.15
C ASN A 607 20.92 13.30 -12.67
N ILE A 608 20.21 12.41 -13.35
CA ILE A 608 18.90 11.91 -12.89
C ILE A 608 19.11 11.11 -11.61
N VAL A 609 18.28 11.35 -10.60
CA VAL A 609 18.33 10.62 -9.33
C VAL A 609 17.68 9.24 -9.54
N THR A 610 18.38 8.20 -9.09
CA THR A 610 17.86 6.84 -9.09
C THR A 610 17.03 6.59 -7.85
N PHE A 611 15.82 6.09 -8.04
CA PHE A 611 15.01 5.48 -6.99
C PHE A 611 14.95 3.98 -7.24
N ASP A 612 14.95 3.20 -6.15
CA ASP A 612 14.85 1.76 -6.28
C ASP A 612 13.41 1.40 -6.66
N LYS A 613 13.27 0.57 -7.69
CA LYS A 613 11.98 -0.02 -8.02
C LYS A 613 11.58 -1.03 -6.94
N PRO A 614 10.28 -1.29 -6.74
CA PRO A 614 9.85 -2.43 -5.94
C PRO A 614 10.48 -3.73 -6.42
N ILE A 615 10.90 -4.58 -5.50
CA ILE A 615 11.46 -5.88 -5.82
C ILE A 615 10.29 -6.81 -6.19
N GLN A 616 10.25 -7.27 -7.43
CA GLN A 616 9.22 -8.17 -7.93
C GLN A 616 9.77 -9.59 -8.02
N PHE A 617 9.00 -10.58 -7.54
CA PHE A 617 9.38 -11.97 -7.66
C PHE A 617 8.17 -12.90 -7.69
N SER A 618 8.33 -14.00 -8.42
CA SER A 618 7.37 -15.08 -8.41
C SER A 618 7.49 -15.90 -7.13
N TYR A 619 6.35 -16.26 -6.54
CA TYR A 619 6.24 -17.04 -5.32
C TYR A 619 5.21 -18.16 -5.49
N THR A 620 5.57 -19.39 -5.14
CA THR A 620 4.64 -20.53 -5.14
C THR A 620 4.24 -20.87 -3.71
N HIS A 621 2.94 -20.80 -3.42
CA HIS A 621 2.42 -20.98 -2.07
C HIS A 621 2.28 -22.48 -1.70
N SER A 622 2.56 -22.82 -0.44
CA SER A 622 2.58 -24.22 0.04
C SER A 622 2.21 -24.31 1.52
N ASN A 623 1.80 -25.48 2.00
CA ASN A 623 1.43 -25.70 3.41
C ASN A 623 2.53 -25.30 4.39
N GLY A 624 3.80 -25.54 4.04
CA GLY A 624 4.93 -25.21 4.91
C GLY A 624 5.25 -23.73 4.96
N ASN A 625 4.81 -22.97 3.96
CA ASN A 625 4.98 -21.53 3.89
C ASN A 625 3.76 -20.77 4.40
N ASP A 626 2.67 -21.47 4.75
CA ASP A 626 1.49 -20.86 5.32
C ASP A 626 1.57 -20.84 6.84
N ARG A 627 1.27 -19.70 7.46
CA ARG A 627 1.35 -19.51 8.91
C ARG A 627 0.38 -20.42 9.68
N SER A 628 -0.75 -20.80 9.09
CA SER A 628 -1.69 -21.78 9.66
C SER A 628 -1.22 -23.23 9.50
N GLY A 629 -0.19 -23.47 8.69
CA GLY A 629 0.29 -24.80 8.31
C GLY A 629 -0.52 -25.45 7.17
N SER A 630 -1.44 -24.73 6.54
CA SER A 630 -2.30 -25.22 5.47
C SER A 630 -2.54 -24.16 4.39
N ALA A 631 -2.07 -24.41 3.17
CA ALA A 631 -2.26 -23.54 2.02
C ALA A 631 -3.66 -23.63 1.38
N GLY A 632 -4.51 -24.55 1.84
CA GLY A 632 -5.88 -24.69 1.35
C GLY A 632 -5.98 -24.82 -0.18
N SER A 633 -6.85 -24.03 -0.80
CA SER A 633 -7.02 -23.98 -2.26
C SER A 633 -5.86 -23.28 -2.99
N TYR A 634 -4.99 -22.56 -2.28
CA TYR A 634 -3.83 -21.85 -2.84
C TYR A 634 -2.58 -22.72 -2.92
N ALA A 635 -2.63 -23.96 -2.43
CA ALA A 635 -1.52 -24.89 -2.51
C ALA A 635 -1.03 -25.09 -3.96
N GLY A 636 0.24 -24.80 -4.21
CA GLY A 636 0.87 -24.93 -5.53
C GLY A 636 0.58 -23.78 -6.50
N GLN A 637 -0.25 -22.80 -6.12
CA GLN A 637 -0.51 -21.63 -6.95
C GLN A 637 0.67 -20.66 -6.91
N THR A 638 0.87 -19.95 -8.02
CA THR A 638 1.97 -18.98 -8.20
C THR A 638 1.44 -17.56 -8.18
N PHE A 639 2.10 -16.69 -7.44
CA PHE A 639 1.77 -15.27 -7.26
C PHE A 639 2.97 -14.41 -7.65
N MET A 640 2.72 -13.23 -8.21
CA MET A 640 3.72 -12.18 -8.31
C MET A 640 3.67 -11.33 -7.04
N LEU A 641 4.68 -11.47 -6.19
CA LEU A 641 4.83 -10.63 -5.01
C LEU A 641 5.73 -9.44 -5.34
N ASN A 642 5.42 -8.31 -4.73
CA ASN A 642 6.10 -7.04 -4.97
C ASN A 642 6.42 -6.42 -3.61
N TYR A 643 7.70 -6.15 -3.35
CA TYR A 643 8.15 -5.51 -2.12
C TYR A 643 8.52 -4.05 -2.40
N GLY A 644 7.73 -3.12 -1.83
CA GLY A 644 7.89 -1.68 -1.97
C GLY A 644 8.82 -1.03 -0.93
N GLY A 645 9.20 -1.79 0.10
CA GLY A 645 9.98 -1.31 1.24
C GLY A 645 9.44 -1.89 2.54
N ASN A 646 9.97 -1.45 3.67
CA ASN A 646 9.61 -2.03 4.98
C ASN A 646 8.09 -1.98 5.22
N GLY A 647 7.52 -3.13 5.55
CA GLY A 647 6.11 -3.34 5.80
C GLY A 647 5.24 -3.34 4.56
N ASP A 648 5.83 -3.37 3.37
CA ASP A 648 5.12 -3.11 2.11
C ASP A 648 5.32 -4.26 1.12
N LEU A 649 4.54 -5.33 1.30
CA LEU A 649 4.56 -6.53 0.47
C LEU A 649 3.18 -6.78 -0.16
N TRP A 650 3.09 -6.64 -1.48
CA TRP A 650 1.85 -6.80 -2.25
C TRP A 650 1.81 -8.12 -3.01
N GLY A 651 0.61 -8.44 -3.55
CA GLY A 651 0.37 -9.60 -4.41
C GLY A 651 -0.26 -10.80 -3.68
N ILE A 652 -0.44 -10.71 -2.36
CA ILE A 652 -1.28 -11.64 -1.61
C ILE A 652 -2.75 -11.21 -1.82
N PRO A 653 -3.64 -12.10 -2.27
CA PRO A 653 -5.04 -11.77 -2.47
C PRO A 653 -5.74 -11.46 -1.15
N TYR A 654 -6.63 -10.47 -1.16
CA TYR A 654 -7.48 -10.12 -0.02
C TYR A 654 -8.94 -10.51 -0.27
N GLU A 655 -9.70 -10.64 0.81
CA GLU A 655 -11.15 -10.74 0.77
C GLU A 655 -11.81 -9.88 1.81
N LYS A 656 -12.99 -9.37 1.44
CA LYS A 656 -13.85 -8.67 2.36
C LYS A 656 -14.57 -9.67 3.27
N GLN A 657 -14.34 -9.59 4.58
CA GLN A 657 -15.06 -10.30 5.62
C GLN A 657 -15.78 -9.27 6.51
N GLY A 658 -17.11 -9.17 6.36
CA GLY A 658 -17.86 -8.08 7.00
C GLY A 658 -17.51 -6.73 6.37
N ASN A 659 -17.02 -5.79 7.17
CA ASN A 659 -16.49 -4.51 6.66
C ASN A 659 -14.99 -4.56 6.37
N GLN A 660 -14.25 -5.53 6.90
CA GLN A 660 -12.79 -5.55 6.81
C GLN A 660 -12.26 -6.33 5.62
N TYR A 661 -11.06 -5.98 5.16
CA TYR A 661 -10.31 -6.76 4.19
C TYR A 661 -9.21 -7.56 4.88
N ARG A 662 -9.19 -8.87 4.64
CA ARG A 662 -8.20 -9.79 5.22
C ARG A 662 -7.43 -10.51 4.11
N PRO A 663 -6.12 -10.78 4.31
CA PRO A 663 -5.36 -11.59 3.38
C PRO A 663 -5.95 -13.01 3.36
N LYS A 664 -6.11 -13.59 2.16
CA LYS A 664 -6.66 -14.95 2.01
C LYS A 664 -5.69 -16.05 2.47
N PHE A 665 -4.41 -15.73 2.61
CA PHE A 665 -3.40 -16.57 3.24
C PHE A 665 -2.30 -15.69 3.85
N SER A 666 -1.58 -16.22 4.84
CA SER A 666 -0.49 -15.51 5.51
C SER A 666 0.80 -16.31 5.40
N LEU A 667 1.89 -15.68 4.96
CA LEU A 667 3.20 -16.31 4.91
C LEU A 667 3.73 -16.58 6.32
N ALA A 668 4.30 -17.75 6.53
CA ALA A 668 5.01 -18.09 7.75
C ALA A 668 6.33 -17.31 7.82
N ASP A 669 6.72 -16.90 9.03
CA ASP A 669 8.03 -16.31 9.28
C ASP A 669 9.13 -17.28 8.85
N GLY A 670 10.12 -16.79 8.12
CA GLY A 670 11.22 -17.63 7.62
C GLY A 670 10.95 -18.23 6.25
N THR A 671 9.79 -17.93 5.62
CA THR A 671 9.52 -18.33 4.24
C THR A 671 10.55 -17.68 3.30
N LEU A 672 11.24 -18.53 2.54
CA LEU A 672 12.20 -18.08 1.53
C LEU A 672 11.45 -17.64 0.27
N VAL A 673 11.86 -16.49 -0.26
CA VAL A 673 11.26 -15.87 -1.44
C VAL A 673 12.32 -15.22 -2.33
N GLY A 674 11.90 -14.75 -3.51
CA GLY A 674 12.79 -14.13 -4.46
C GLY A 674 13.50 -15.11 -5.39
N PRO A 675 14.27 -14.59 -6.36
CA PRO A 675 14.99 -15.44 -7.30
C PRO A 675 16.07 -16.25 -6.57
N SER A 676 15.98 -17.58 -6.65
CA SER A 676 16.89 -18.50 -5.96
C SER A 676 16.89 -18.36 -4.43
N ASP A 677 15.73 -18.02 -3.84
CA ASP A 677 15.52 -18.01 -2.38
C ASP A 677 16.47 -17.07 -1.62
N ILE A 678 16.83 -15.93 -2.25
CA ILE A 678 17.80 -14.97 -1.70
C ILE A 678 17.22 -14.08 -0.60
N TYR A 679 15.89 -14.03 -0.46
CA TYR A 679 15.20 -13.27 0.57
C TYR A 679 14.44 -14.19 1.53
N VAL A 680 14.23 -13.69 2.74
CA VAL A 680 13.40 -14.32 3.76
C VAL A 680 12.41 -13.29 4.31
N VAL A 681 11.14 -13.68 4.43
CA VAL A 681 10.09 -12.79 4.92
C VAL A 681 9.91 -12.92 6.43
N LYS A 682 9.49 -11.82 7.05
CA LYS A 682 9.00 -11.79 8.43
C LYS A 682 7.75 -10.91 8.51
N ALA A 683 6.70 -11.43 9.13
CA ALA A 683 5.51 -10.67 9.45
C ALA A 683 5.87 -9.57 10.45
N ILE A 684 5.39 -8.35 10.26
CA ILE A 684 5.59 -7.25 11.22
C ILE A 684 4.27 -6.73 11.79
N GLU A 685 3.16 -6.97 11.10
CA GLU A 685 1.82 -6.62 11.57
C GLU A 685 0.86 -7.78 11.37
N ILE A 686 0.31 -8.27 12.48
CA ILE A 686 -0.52 -9.47 12.55
C ILE A 686 -1.84 -9.11 13.23
N GLU A 687 -2.93 -9.21 12.50
CA GLU A 687 -4.28 -9.23 13.07
C GLU A 687 -4.58 -10.67 13.53
N GLN A 688 -5.08 -10.80 14.75
CA GLN A 688 -5.43 -12.08 15.36
C GLN A 688 -6.93 -12.16 15.62
N GLN A 689 -7.57 -13.21 15.12
CA GLN A 689 -8.96 -13.51 15.41
C GLN A 689 -9.04 -14.65 16.42
N MET A 690 -9.74 -14.44 17.53
CA MET A 690 -9.93 -15.47 18.55
C MET A 690 -10.73 -16.65 17.97
N GLN A 691 -10.31 -17.88 18.28
CA GLN A 691 -11.04 -19.08 17.84
C GLN A 691 -12.31 -19.33 18.67
N ASP A 692 -13.30 -19.98 18.07
CA ASP A 692 -14.53 -20.37 18.78
C ASP A 692 -14.24 -21.37 19.91
N ALA A 693 -14.72 -21.04 21.11
CA ALA A 693 -14.61 -21.86 22.32
C ALA A 693 -15.99 -22.30 22.83
N THR A 694 -16.91 -22.62 21.91
CA THR A 694 -18.32 -22.94 22.22
C THR A 694 -18.45 -23.89 23.43
N GLY A 695 -19.18 -23.44 24.45
CA GLY A 695 -19.43 -24.23 25.66
C GLY A 695 -18.36 -24.12 26.76
N GLN A 696 -17.27 -23.39 26.55
CA GLN A 696 -16.20 -23.24 27.56
C GLN A 696 -16.41 -22.01 28.48
N CYS A 697 -17.29 -21.08 28.10
CA CYS A 697 -17.59 -19.87 28.87
C CYS A 697 -18.61 -20.07 30.02
N THR A 698 -18.89 -21.30 30.46
CA THR A 698 -19.94 -21.56 31.46
C THR A 698 -19.66 -20.95 32.84
N ALA A 699 -18.40 -20.59 33.11
CA ALA A 699 -17.98 -19.92 34.34
C ALA A 699 -17.98 -18.38 34.23
N LEU A 700 -18.23 -17.82 33.05
CA LEU A 700 -18.26 -16.38 32.81
C LEU A 700 -19.68 -15.84 32.97
N THR A 701 -19.80 -14.69 33.61
CA THR A 701 -21.07 -13.98 33.79
C THR A 701 -20.92 -12.56 33.25
N LEU A 702 -21.77 -12.17 32.33
CA LEU A 702 -21.91 -10.81 31.82
C LEU A 702 -22.54 -9.95 32.90
N GLU A 703 -21.92 -8.81 33.19
CA GLU A 703 -22.36 -7.88 34.21
C GLU A 703 -22.01 -6.43 33.81
N GLU A 704 -22.64 -5.48 34.49
CA GLU A 704 -22.27 -4.06 34.37
C GLU A 704 -20.84 -3.87 34.91
N PRO A 705 -19.93 -3.21 34.18
CA PRO A 705 -18.60 -2.91 34.69
C PRO A 705 -18.67 -2.06 35.96
N ALA A 706 -17.67 -2.22 36.85
CA ALA A 706 -17.64 -1.49 38.13
C ALA A 706 -17.65 0.04 37.97
N VAL A 707 -17.19 0.53 36.82
CA VAL A 707 -17.35 1.92 36.37
C VAL A 707 -18.46 1.93 35.31
N SER A 708 -19.50 2.72 35.54
CA SER A 708 -20.62 2.81 34.59
C SER A 708 -20.16 3.37 33.24
N VAL A 709 -20.79 2.91 32.16
CA VAL A 709 -20.59 3.50 30.82
C VAL A 709 -20.98 4.99 30.87
N PRO A 710 -20.10 5.91 30.47
CA PRO A 710 -20.44 7.33 30.51
C PRO A 710 -21.54 7.66 29.51
N THR A 711 -22.34 8.68 29.83
CA THR A 711 -23.42 9.18 28.98
C THR A 711 -23.23 10.62 28.54
N SER A 712 -22.11 11.24 28.93
CA SER A 712 -21.75 12.62 28.64
C SER A 712 -20.27 12.85 28.92
N ILE A 713 -19.70 13.86 28.25
CA ILE A 713 -18.35 14.36 28.52
C ILE A 713 -18.36 15.21 29.80
N SER A 714 -17.35 15.04 30.64
CA SER A 714 -17.16 15.82 31.87
C SER A 714 -16.07 16.90 31.74
N GLY A 715 -15.06 16.64 30.91
CA GLY A 715 -13.96 17.54 30.58
C GLY A 715 -14.24 18.50 29.42
N ASN A 716 -13.17 19.13 28.91
CA ASN A 716 -13.18 19.99 27.73
C ASN A 716 -11.76 20.18 27.17
N ALA A 717 -11.68 20.68 25.95
CA ALA A 717 -10.44 21.04 25.26
C ALA A 717 -10.25 22.57 25.15
N ASN A 718 -10.65 23.32 26.18
CA ASN A 718 -10.47 24.79 26.23
C ASN A 718 -8.99 25.17 26.47
N ILE A 719 -8.18 25.03 25.43
CA ILE A 719 -6.73 25.27 25.47
C ILE A 719 -6.32 26.68 25.04
N GLY A 720 -7.29 27.51 24.63
CA GLY A 720 -7.08 28.89 24.19
C GLY A 720 -6.80 29.01 22.69
N VAL A 721 -6.33 30.19 22.27
CA VAL A 721 -6.01 30.50 20.88
C VAL A 721 -4.73 29.77 20.44
N MET A 722 -4.70 29.32 19.18
CA MET A 722 -3.53 28.65 18.62
C MET A 722 -2.30 29.60 18.68
N PRO A 723 -1.19 29.19 19.30
CA PRO A 723 0.04 29.98 19.31
C PRO A 723 0.60 30.14 17.90
N THR A 724 1.21 31.29 17.62
CA THR A 724 2.01 31.45 16.39
C THR A 724 3.38 30.83 16.61
N VAL A 725 3.71 29.79 15.84
CA VAL A 725 5.05 29.22 15.79
C VAL A 725 5.72 29.68 14.49
N SER A 726 6.88 30.33 14.60
CA SER A 726 7.69 30.75 13.45
C SER A 726 8.91 29.84 13.33
N GLY A 727 9.07 29.16 12.20
CA GLY A 727 10.17 28.20 11.98
C GLY A 727 9.68 26.91 11.33
N GLU A 728 10.61 25.98 11.14
CA GLU A 728 10.36 24.63 10.60
C GLU A 728 9.66 23.73 11.64
N PRO A 729 8.98 22.65 11.20
CA PRO A 729 8.43 21.64 12.09
C PRO A 729 9.51 21.06 13.01
N SER A 730 9.21 20.90 14.28
CA SER A 730 10.11 20.25 15.25
C SER A 730 9.93 18.73 15.27
N VAL A 731 8.82 18.23 14.70
CA VAL A 731 8.52 16.80 14.60
C VAL A 731 7.80 16.51 13.28
N ILE A 732 8.26 15.50 12.54
CA ILE A 732 7.65 15.05 11.28
C ILE A 732 7.48 13.53 11.34
N ALA A 733 6.28 13.01 11.04
CA ALA A 733 5.96 11.58 11.04
C ALA A 733 6.32 10.83 12.34
N GLY A 734 6.35 11.52 13.48
CA GLY A 734 6.83 10.93 14.72
C GLY A 734 8.35 10.76 14.81
N GLU A 735 9.13 11.60 14.13
CA GLU A 735 10.57 11.73 14.32
C GLU A 735 10.93 13.18 14.68
N ILE A 736 11.86 13.35 15.64
CA ILE A 736 12.29 14.67 16.10
C ILE A 736 13.25 15.26 15.08
N VAL A 737 12.96 16.48 14.61
CA VAL A 737 13.80 17.22 13.68
C VAL A 737 14.56 18.27 14.49
N GLU A 738 15.90 18.14 14.54
CA GLU A 738 16.80 19.04 15.30
C GLU A 738 17.25 20.27 14.50
#